data_AF-A0A0M4EC27-F1
#
_entry.id   AF-A0A0M4EC27-F1
#
_cell.length_a   1.000
_cell.length_b   1.000
_cell.length_c   1.000
_cell.angle_alpha   90.00
_cell.angle_beta   90.00
_cell.angle_gamma   90.00
#
_symmetry.space_group_name_H-M   'P 1'
#
loop_
_entity.id
_entity.type
_entity.pdbx_description
1 polymer ?
#
loop_
_entity_poly.entity_id
_entity_poly.type
_entity_poly.pdbx_seq_one_letter_code
_entity_poly.pdbx_strand_id
1 'polypeptide(L)'
;MRAVQFMMTAQLQTFDIGLRFDMFRGDNSKIKVADVKLDGCKYLESFYSNFIYGKYLKRIAQKNKVYQIRNLTVVAEEFPINVPALEYRMNLQIIKDKKVAADIISDVCLLLTMATKVALVSLLLIGLVHGKAANIKLRNFTCRIVEPKVLSELQCRLYAKNKIFVHLMLKETLRAFDVGLRYDMLRRDNSKMKVADIKLDGCKYLNSFYADYHYGKYMKRILPVSELPKKCPVAAPPLIILKNFTCIAHEPKAAHEFSCSCLQAKQSSISVRFNLTQEIRAFNLQIILDVLRKDNSKITVVNITVDGCKYLKSLYNNFVYGKYFRGIQRVSNLPKSCPVAANTLYEIRNFTVVTDANYPSNVPPVNYVLRIKLIQHDKPMAEVIAAGAPLIIMRNFTCLTLAPKEGELNCSYLQKKDGPAITVRFNLTEITKAFNLQLIIYMLRKDNSKITMLNVNLDGCKYLSSMYNNFVYGKYFRGISRVSNIPKRCPVPAHTLYEIRNFTVITASDYPSNMPPVSFELRIKIIKHDKAIAEVIVAGAPIIFLKNLSCPIYQPKALNEFSCSFYNTKLNPVITVRFNLKDITRSFDIHIEMNLIRGDNTVMKLVNAKLEGCKYLGSLYNNFVYGKYYERILRVSNLPRKCPVPANTLYEIRNFTVVTAGEYPGNMPPVNFQVVLKFSKVKTLLGAFIFEGVHNAAQCGINNRVMYNKFAIKAATVLILIMPLAIVEAKRSFTIELYNMSCSILNHDAADDLSCLVLKKKHDPTLAVRFSLKRRFAAFELNYKVSLVKKDNSRLIVTQQRVDGCKYIESFYSNVNFGKFFKRLQSASNLPKRCPVEPNKVFEIRNYTIISDEYPAFIPECKFELLLHILQDNRPAALVYLFIGIVY
;
A
#
# COMPACT_ATOMS: atom_id res chain seq x y z
N MET A 1 -12.11 -10.37 -66.29
CA MET A 1 -11.43 -11.25 -65.31
C MET A 1 -12.32 -11.35 -64.08
N ARG A 2 -13.01 -12.48 -63.92
CA ARG A 2 -13.98 -12.76 -62.83
C ARG A 2 -13.35 -13.71 -61.81
N ALA A 3 -13.65 -13.47 -60.54
CA ALA A 3 -13.36 -14.35 -59.42
C ALA A 3 -14.26 -15.61 -59.46
N VAL A 4 -13.70 -16.78 -59.13
CA VAL A 4 -14.44 -17.99 -58.75
C VAL A 4 -13.72 -18.73 -57.62
N GLN A 5 -14.55 -19.21 -56.71
CA GLN A 5 -14.37 -19.83 -55.41
C GLN A 5 -14.25 -21.36 -55.54
N PHE A 6 -13.39 -22.02 -54.75
CA PHE A 6 -13.38 -23.49 -54.61
C PHE A 6 -13.91 -23.92 -53.23
N MET A 7 -14.92 -24.79 -53.24
CA MET A 7 -15.37 -25.61 -52.11
C MET A 7 -14.54 -26.91 -52.03
N MET A 8 -14.24 -27.38 -50.82
CA MET A 8 -14.08 -28.82 -50.54
C MET A 8 -14.82 -29.18 -49.25
N THR A 9 -15.76 -30.10 -49.38
CA THR A 9 -16.45 -30.86 -48.33
C THR A 9 -15.61 -32.05 -47.86
N ALA A 10 -15.67 -32.41 -46.58
CA ALA A 10 -15.19 -33.69 -46.06
C ALA A 10 -16.28 -34.34 -45.17
N GLN A 11 -16.60 -35.60 -45.45
CA GLN A 11 -17.53 -36.46 -44.70
C GLN A 11 -16.84 -37.08 -43.46
N LEU A 12 -17.59 -37.25 -42.37
CA LEU A 12 -17.17 -37.96 -41.14
C LEU A 12 -17.60 -39.44 -41.25
N GLN A 13 -16.65 -40.37 -41.07
CA GLN A 13 -16.92 -41.81 -40.91
C GLN A 13 -17.18 -42.14 -39.42
N THR A 14 -18.09 -43.08 -39.18
CA THR A 14 -18.46 -43.62 -37.85
C THR A 14 -17.34 -44.48 -37.25
N PHE A 15 -17.24 -44.54 -35.91
CA PHE A 15 -16.35 -45.46 -35.22
C PHE A 15 -17.06 -46.16 -34.04
N ASP A 16 -16.77 -47.45 -33.86
CA ASP A 16 -17.26 -48.25 -32.74
C ASP A 16 -16.22 -48.31 -31.62
N ILE A 17 -16.69 -48.34 -30.37
CA ILE A 17 -15.87 -48.54 -29.18
C ILE A 17 -16.11 -49.97 -28.67
N GLY A 18 -15.08 -50.80 -28.70
CA GLY A 18 -15.10 -52.13 -28.07
C GLY A 18 -14.58 -52.05 -26.63
N LEU A 19 -15.36 -52.53 -25.68
CA LEU A 19 -14.97 -52.71 -24.28
C LEU A 19 -14.83 -54.20 -23.98
N ARG A 20 -13.68 -54.60 -23.45
CA ARG A 20 -13.36 -55.97 -23.07
C ARG A 20 -13.22 -56.05 -21.56
N PHE A 21 -13.97 -56.96 -20.96
CA PHE A 21 -13.96 -57.20 -19.53
C PHE A 21 -13.31 -58.55 -19.26
N ASP A 22 -12.20 -58.50 -18.54
CA ASP A 22 -11.49 -59.68 -18.08
C ASP A 22 -11.45 -59.66 -16.55
N MET A 23 -11.75 -60.80 -15.93
CA MET A 23 -11.56 -61.02 -14.49
C MET A 23 -10.29 -61.81 -14.26
N PHE A 24 -9.69 -61.61 -13.09
CA PHE A 24 -8.57 -62.42 -12.63
C PHE A 24 -8.97 -63.13 -11.35
N ARG A 25 -8.67 -64.44 -11.26
CA ARG A 25 -8.81 -65.18 -10.00
C ARG A 25 -7.69 -64.78 -9.03
N GLY A 26 -7.83 -65.13 -7.75
CA GLY A 26 -6.82 -64.86 -6.71
C GLY A 26 -5.45 -65.51 -6.95
N ASP A 27 -5.33 -66.39 -7.95
CA ASP A 27 -4.08 -66.97 -8.46
C ASP A 27 -3.51 -66.23 -9.69
N ASN A 28 -4.08 -65.07 -10.04
CA ASN A 28 -3.78 -64.25 -11.21
C ASN A 28 -4.07 -64.89 -12.58
N SER A 29 -4.83 -66.00 -12.65
CA SER A 29 -5.30 -66.53 -13.94
C SER A 29 -6.44 -65.69 -14.52
N LYS A 30 -6.39 -65.43 -15.84
CA LYS A 30 -7.28 -64.50 -16.55
C LYS A 30 -8.48 -65.22 -17.17
N ILE A 31 -9.68 -64.75 -16.88
CA ILE A 31 -10.95 -65.24 -17.44
C ILE A 31 -11.61 -64.10 -18.19
N LYS A 32 -11.91 -64.30 -19.47
CA LYS A 32 -12.64 -63.32 -20.28
C LYS A 32 -14.12 -63.39 -19.94
N VAL A 33 -14.71 -62.27 -19.52
CA VAL A 33 -16.09 -62.23 -19.01
C VAL A 33 -17.06 -61.72 -20.08
N ALA A 34 -16.72 -60.66 -20.81
CA ALA A 34 -17.55 -60.16 -21.90
C ALA A 34 -16.78 -59.22 -22.84
N ASP A 35 -17.22 -59.15 -24.10
CA ASP A 35 -16.91 -58.05 -25.01
C ASP A 35 -18.21 -57.33 -25.37
N VAL A 36 -18.23 -56.01 -25.24
CA VAL A 36 -19.37 -55.17 -25.64
C VAL A 36 -18.88 -54.14 -26.65
N LYS A 37 -19.53 -54.08 -27.82
CA LYS A 37 -19.33 -53.00 -28.80
C LYS A 37 -20.42 -51.95 -28.63
N LEU A 38 -20.02 -50.70 -28.52
CA LEU A 38 -20.91 -49.55 -28.47
C LEU A 38 -20.67 -48.66 -29.69
N ASP A 39 -21.75 -48.19 -30.30
CA ASP A 39 -21.71 -47.17 -31.36
C ASP A 39 -21.28 -45.83 -30.74
N GLY A 40 -20.10 -45.36 -31.13
CA GLY A 40 -19.47 -44.17 -30.55
C GLY A 40 -20.27 -42.88 -30.77
N CYS A 41 -21.15 -42.81 -31.77
CA CYS A 41 -21.90 -41.60 -32.08
C CYS A 41 -23.09 -41.40 -31.12
N LYS A 42 -23.82 -42.48 -30.78
CA LYS A 42 -24.96 -42.41 -29.85
C LYS A 42 -24.55 -42.12 -28.40
N TYR A 43 -23.38 -42.62 -27.98
CA TYR A 43 -22.89 -42.37 -26.62
C TYR A 43 -22.51 -40.90 -26.41
N LEU A 44 -21.92 -40.26 -27.44
CA LEU A 44 -21.56 -38.84 -27.38
C LEU A 44 -22.80 -37.94 -27.35
N GLU A 45 -23.87 -38.26 -28.08
CA GLU A 45 -25.11 -37.47 -28.07
C GLU A 45 -25.81 -37.45 -26.69
N SER A 46 -25.80 -38.55 -25.95
CA SER A 46 -26.34 -38.63 -24.58
C SER A 46 -25.52 -37.80 -23.57
N PHE A 47 -24.21 -37.71 -23.78
CA PHE A 47 -23.31 -36.98 -22.90
C PHE A 47 -23.41 -35.44 -23.06
N TYR A 48 -23.78 -34.96 -24.25
CA TYR A 48 -23.89 -33.52 -24.54
C TYR A 48 -25.21 -32.87 -24.15
N SER A 49 -26.27 -33.64 -23.89
CA SER A 49 -27.61 -33.09 -23.65
C SER A 49 -27.87 -32.67 -22.19
N ASN A 50 -27.13 -33.17 -21.20
CA ASN A 50 -27.52 -33.03 -19.78
C ASN A 50 -26.63 -32.14 -18.88
N PHE A 51 -25.65 -31.38 -19.40
CA PHE A 51 -24.86 -30.47 -18.54
C PHE A 51 -24.53 -29.10 -19.17
N ILE A 52 -24.73 -28.04 -18.38
CA ILE A 52 -24.59 -26.60 -18.70
C ILE A 52 -23.18 -26.19 -19.19
N TYR A 53 -22.19 -27.08 -19.16
CA TYR A 53 -20.81 -26.82 -19.61
C TYR A 53 -20.53 -27.12 -21.09
N GLY A 54 -21.48 -27.71 -21.83
CA GLY A 54 -21.29 -28.11 -23.24
C GLY A 54 -20.97 -26.95 -24.21
N LYS A 55 -21.49 -25.74 -23.95
CA LYS A 55 -21.24 -24.55 -24.80
C LYS A 55 -19.80 -24.03 -24.70
N TYR A 56 -19.08 -24.32 -23.62
CA TYR A 56 -17.74 -23.80 -23.37
C TYR A 56 -16.65 -24.70 -24.00
N LEU A 57 -16.85 -26.02 -23.95
CA LEU A 57 -15.93 -26.99 -24.54
C LEU A 57 -15.97 -26.99 -26.07
N LYS A 58 -17.12 -26.69 -26.68
CA LYS A 58 -17.26 -26.52 -28.13
C LYS A 58 -16.36 -25.38 -28.68
N ARG A 59 -16.12 -24.32 -27.91
CA ARG A 59 -15.21 -23.22 -28.30
C ARG A 59 -13.72 -23.54 -28.13
N ILE A 60 -13.38 -24.49 -27.27
CA ILE A 60 -11.99 -24.92 -27.04
C ILE A 60 -11.60 -26.00 -28.06
N ALA A 61 -12.50 -26.94 -28.35
CA ALA A 61 -12.28 -28.00 -29.34
C ALA A 61 -12.18 -27.48 -30.78
N GLN A 62 -12.86 -26.36 -31.10
CA GLN A 62 -12.72 -25.71 -32.42
C GLN A 62 -11.41 -24.96 -32.61
N LYS A 63 -10.63 -24.71 -31.54
CA LYS A 63 -9.47 -23.81 -31.59
C LYS A 63 -8.11 -24.50 -31.56
N ASN A 64 -8.03 -25.74 -31.09
CA ASN A 64 -6.77 -26.51 -31.05
C ASN A 64 -7.02 -27.93 -31.58
N LYS A 65 -6.60 -28.20 -32.83
CA LYS A 65 -6.40 -29.56 -33.32
C LYS A 65 -5.13 -30.11 -32.65
N VAL A 66 -5.14 -31.41 -32.33
CA VAL A 66 -4.08 -32.21 -31.70
C VAL A 66 -4.21 -32.32 -30.17
N TYR A 67 -4.71 -33.47 -29.69
CA TYR A 67 -4.04 -34.38 -28.74
C TYR A 67 -4.83 -35.71 -28.66
N GLN A 68 -4.13 -36.83 -28.74
CA GLN A 68 -4.65 -38.20 -28.60
C GLN A 68 -4.37 -38.66 -27.15
N ILE A 69 -5.39 -39.06 -26.39
CA ILE A 69 -5.23 -39.61 -25.04
C ILE A 69 -5.19 -41.14 -25.17
N ARG A 70 -4.06 -41.76 -24.80
CA ARG A 70 -3.92 -43.22 -24.69
C ARG A 70 -3.92 -43.62 -23.21
N ASN A 71 -4.94 -44.40 -22.85
CA ASN A 71 -5.14 -45.16 -21.61
C ASN A 71 -5.54 -44.37 -20.34
N LEU A 72 -6.68 -44.75 -19.77
CA LEU A 72 -7.15 -44.40 -18.43
C LEU A 72 -7.65 -45.69 -17.76
N THR A 73 -7.16 -46.01 -16.57
CA THR A 73 -7.60 -47.20 -15.80
C THR A 73 -8.16 -46.73 -14.46
N VAL A 74 -9.34 -47.23 -14.07
CA VAL A 74 -9.98 -46.98 -12.77
C VAL A 74 -10.39 -48.31 -12.17
N VAL A 75 -10.10 -48.53 -10.89
CA VAL A 75 -10.44 -49.74 -10.12
C VAL A 75 -11.34 -49.36 -8.94
N ALA A 76 -12.35 -50.17 -8.64
CA ALA A 76 -13.14 -50.09 -7.40
C ALA A 76 -13.58 -51.51 -6.97
N GLU A 77 -13.52 -51.80 -5.68
CA GLU A 77 -14.20 -52.92 -5.01
C GLU A 77 -14.65 -52.53 -3.59
N GLU A 78 -15.75 -53.13 -3.12
CA GLU A 78 -16.36 -53.01 -1.77
C GLU A 78 -16.49 -54.39 -1.09
N PHE A 79 -16.53 -54.41 0.26
CA PHE A 79 -17.03 -55.50 1.13
C PHE A 79 -17.81 -54.90 2.34
N PRO A 80 -18.75 -55.63 3.01
CA PRO A 80 -19.63 -55.07 4.05
C PRO A 80 -19.31 -55.55 5.49
N ILE A 81 -19.15 -54.64 6.48
CA ILE A 81 -19.27 -54.94 7.94
C ILE A 81 -19.80 -53.71 8.71
N ASN A 82 -20.66 -53.94 9.72
CA ASN A 82 -21.30 -52.98 10.64
C ASN A 82 -20.34 -52.36 11.69
N VAL A 83 -20.42 -51.05 12.00
CA VAL A 83 -19.52 -50.37 12.97
C VAL A 83 -20.25 -49.35 13.90
N PRO A 84 -20.04 -49.38 15.24
CA PRO A 84 -20.55 -48.37 16.19
C PRO A 84 -19.51 -47.26 16.55
N ALA A 85 -19.98 -46.23 17.26
CA ALA A 85 -19.33 -44.91 17.47
C ALA A 85 -17.86 -44.90 17.99
N LEU A 86 -17.07 -43.92 17.50
CA LEU A 86 -15.62 -43.73 17.72
C LEU A 86 -15.27 -42.38 18.38
N GLU A 87 -14.13 -42.34 19.10
CA GLU A 87 -13.57 -41.16 19.79
C GLU A 87 -12.32 -40.59 19.08
N TYR A 88 -12.15 -39.25 19.12
CA TYR A 88 -11.13 -38.53 18.34
C TYR A 88 -10.30 -37.54 19.17
N ARG A 89 -8.98 -37.49 18.94
CA ARG A 89 -8.05 -36.47 19.49
C ARG A 89 -7.17 -35.86 18.39
N MET A 90 -6.89 -34.56 18.49
CA MET A 90 -6.07 -33.83 17.52
C MET A 90 -4.94 -33.07 18.22
N ASN A 91 -3.71 -33.20 17.71
CA ASN A 91 -2.51 -32.55 18.24
C ASN A 91 -1.90 -31.62 17.18
N LEU A 92 -1.60 -30.37 17.56
CA LEU A 92 -0.91 -29.38 16.71
C LEU A 92 0.54 -29.19 17.18
N GLN A 93 1.49 -29.28 16.26
CA GLN A 93 2.93 -29.06 16.48
C GLN A 93 3.48 -28.01 15.51
N ILE A 94 4.45 -27.20 15.96
CA ILE A 94 5.16 -26.23 15.11
C ILE A 94 6.66 -26.54 15.23
N ILE A 95 7.34 -26.75 14.10
CA ILE A 95 8.75 -27.19 14.03
C ILE A 95 9.52 -26.22 13.11
N LYS A 96 10.79 -25.93 13.44
CA LYS A 96 11.68 -25.07 12.63
C LYS A 96 12.84 -25.92 12.11
N ASP A 97 12.88 -26.23 10.82
CA ASP A 97 14.06 -26.89 10.23
C ASP A 97 14.30 -26.54 8.75
N LYS A 98 15.55 -26.68 8.28
CA LYS A 98 15.97 -26.43 6.88
C LYS A 98 16.48 -27.73 6.24
N LYS A 99 15.86 -28.18 5.15
CA LYS A 99 16.51 -28.96 4.08
C LYS A 99 15.74 -28.80 2.75
N VAL A 100 16.50 -28.70 1.66
CA VAL A 100 16.02 -28.50 0.28
C VAL A 100 15.94 -29.86 -0.43
N ALA A 101 14.88 -30.07 -1.20
CA ALA A 101 14.88 -30.80 -2.47
C ALA A 101 13.67 -30.33 -3.31
N ALA A 102 13.93 -29.95 -4.56
CA ALA A 102 12.93 -29.66 -5.57
C ALA A 102 12.79 -30.90 -6.46
N ASP A 103 11.56 -31.39 -6.67
CA ASP A 103 10.95 -31.58 -7.99
C ASP A 103 9.58 -32.26 -7.88
N ILE A 104 8.73 -31.96 -8.88
CA ILE A 104 7.40 -32.51 -9.19
C ILE A 104 6.26 -32.13 -8.22
N ILE A 105 5.51 -31.06 -8.54
CA ILE A 105 4.14 -30.85 -8.03
C ILE A 105 3.25 -30.26 -9.14
N SER A 106 2.58 -31.14 -9.87
CA SER A 106 1.20 -30.96 -10.33
C SER A 106 0.46 -32.22 -9.89
N ASP A 107 -0.70 -32.07 -9.23
CA ASP A 107 -1.64 -33.14 -8.83
C ASP A 107 -1.52 -33.78 -7.42
N VAL A 108 -1.64 -32.96 -6.37
CA VAL A 108 -1.88 -33.46 -4.98
C VAL A 108 -3.20 -32.97 -4.36
N CYS A 109 -3.95 -32.07 -5.00
CA CYS A 109 -5.28 -31.69 -4.49
C CYS A 109 -6.41 -32.62 -4.91
N LEU A 110 -6.26 -33.43 -5.97
CA LEU A 110 -7.27 -34.44 -6.31
C LEU A 110 -7.41 -35.48 -5.18
N LEU A 111 -6.30 -35.85 -4.51
CA LEU A 111 -6.27 -36.80 -3.39
C LEU A 111 -6.86 -36.28 -2.08
N LEU A 112 -6.89 -34.97 -1.80
CA LEU A 112 -7.49 -34.43 -0.57
C LEU A 112 -9.00 -34.22 -0.70
N THR A 113 -9.47 -33.83 -1.90
CA THR A 113 -10.90 -33.87 -2.22
C THR A 113 -11.41 -35.29 -2.47
N MET A 114 -10.60 -36.21 -2.98
CA MET A 114 -10.99 -37.63 -3.07
C MET A 114 -10.85 -38.35 -1.72
N ALA A 115 -9.90 -38.08 -0.84
CA ALA A 115 -9.88 -38.73 0.48
C ALA A 115 -11.01 -38.23 1.39
N THR A 116 -11.37 -36.93 1.34
CA THR A 116 -12.54 -36.42 2.07
C THR A 116 -13.85 -36.76 1.37
N LYS A 117 -13.94 -36.82 0.03
CA LYS A 117 -15.16 -37.27 -0.64
C LYS A 117 -15.30 -38.79 -0.65
N VAL A 118 -14.24 -39.58 -0.70
CA VAL A 118 -14.28 -41.05 -0.57
C VAL A 118 -14.53 -41.40 0.90
N ALA A 119 -13.90 -40.75 1.89
CA ALA A 119 -14.31 -40.97 3.29
C ALA A 119 -15.75 -40.52 3.56
N LEU A 120 -16.21 -39.40 2.99
CA LEU A 120 -17.58 -38.92 3.16
C LEU A 120 -18.60 -39.73 2.32
N VAL A 121 -18.22 -40.26 1.15
CA VAL A 121 -19.05 -41.12 0.28
C VAL A 121 -19.09 -42.53 0.83
N SER A 122 -17.99 -43.08 1.36
CA SER A 122 -17.99 -44.34 2.11
C SER A 122 -18.78 -44.21 3.41
N LEU A 123 -18.70 -43.09 4.14
CA LEU A 123 -19.54 -42.84 5.33
C LEU A 123 -21.00 -42.51 4.99
N LEU A 124 -21.29 -41.89 3.83
CA LEU A 124 -22.65 -41.67 3.32
C LEU A 124 -23.27 -42.96 2.77
N LEU A 125 -22.49 -43.86 2.16
CA LEU A 125 -22.95 -45.18 1.72
C LEU A 125 -23.20 -46.10 2.92
N ILE A 126 -22.32 -46.10 3.92
CA ILE A 126 -22.55 -46.83 5.19
C ILE A 126 -23.74 -46.21 5.96
N GLY A 127 -23.91 -44.88 5.91
CA GLY A 127 -25.03 -44.16 6.52
C GLY A 127 -26.36 -44.31 5.79
N LEU A 128 -26.35 -44.51 4.46
CA LEU A 128 -27.54 -44.79 3.65
C LEU A 128 -28.10 -46.19 3.90
N VAL A 129 -27.25 -47.13 4.36
CA VAL A 129 -27.69 -48.50 4.71
C VAL A 129 -28.15 -48.59 6.18
N HIS A 130 -27.78 -47.67 7.08
CA HIS A 130 -28.14 -47.75 8.52
C HIS A 130 -28.76 -46.47 9.15
N GLY A 131 -29.14 -45.46 8.37
CA GLY A 131 -30.17 -44.48 8.76
C GLY A 131 -29.90 -43.55 9.96
N LYS A 132 -28.65 -43.20 10.30
CA LYS A 132 -28.35 -42.11 11.27
C LYS A 132 -27.09 -41.31 10.94
N ALA A 133 -27.19 -39.98 10.96
CA ALA A 133 -26.05 -39.06 10.85
C ALA A 133 -25.16 -39.12 12.10
N ALA A 134 -23.88 -39.48 11.94
CA ALA A 134 -22.93 -39.52 13.05
C ALA A 134 -22.58 -38.11 13.55
N ASN A 135 -22.91 -37.82 14.81
CA ASN A 135 -22.58 -36.56 15.48
C ASN A 135 -21.14 -36.64 16.05
N ILE A 136 -20.18 -35.99 15.39
CA ILE A 136 -18.79 -35.95 15.86
C ILE A 136 -18.62 -34.79 16.86
N LYS A 137 -18.28 -35.11 18.12
CA LYS A 137 -18.05 -34.14 19.20
C LYS A 137 -16.56 -34.13 19.60
N LEU A 138 -15.88 -33.00 19.41
CA LEU A 138 -14.51 -32.83 19.89
C LEU A 138 -14.53 -32.69 21.41
N ARG A 139 -13.88 -33.60 22.14
CA ARG A 139 -13.80 -33.52 23.61
C ARG A 139 -12.60 -32.72 24.11
N ASN A 140 -11.42 -32.93 23.52
CA ASN A 140 -10.17 -32.30 23.98
C ASN A 140 -9.34 -31.73 22.81
N PHE A 141 -8.75 -30.56 23.04
CA PHE A 141 -7.79 -29.91 22.15
C PHE A 141 -6.67 -29.30 22.98
N THR A 142 -5.44 -29.77 22.78
CA THR A 142 -4.26 -29.32 23.53
C THR A 142 -3.19 -28.80 22.57
N CYS A 143 -2.41 -27.82 23.04
CA CYS A 143 -1.27 -27.28 22.30
C CYS A 143 -0.02 -27.37 23.16
N ARG A 144 1.11 -27.68 22.52
CA ARG A 144 2.40 -27.80 23.18
C ARG A 144 3.43 -26.95 22.45
N ILE A 145 4.19 -26.15 23.19
CA ILE A 145 5.36 -25.45 22.65
C ILE A 145 6.47 -26.48 22.49
N VAL A 146 6.88 -26.71 21.24
CA VAL A 146 8.00 -27.62 20.93
C VAL A 146 9.33 -26.86 20.98
N GLU A 147 9.34 -25.57 20.63
CA GLU A 147 10.56 -24.76 20.63
C GLU A 147 10.39 -23.42 21.39
N PRO A 148 10.73 -23.37 22.69
CA PRO A 148 10.55 -22.19 23.53
C PRO A 148 11.49 -21.02 23.19
N LYS A 149 12.46 -21.22 22.28
CA LYS A 149 13.31 -20.15 21.73
C LYS A 149 12.53 -19.25 20.76
N VAL A 150 11.53 -19.80 20.07
CA VAL A 150 10.74 -19.13 19.03
C VAL A 150 9.44 -18.55 19.60
N LEU A 151 8.74 -19.32 20.44
CA LEU A 151 7.47 -18.96 21.05
C LEU A 151 7.67 -18.64 22.54
N SER A 152 7.19 -17.48 22.99
CA SER A 152 7.11 -17.18 24.43
C SER A 152 5.84 -17.72 25.06
N GLU A 153 4.77 -17.88 24.29
CA GLU A 153 3.47 -18.30 24.79
C GLU A 153 2.65 -18.97 23.68
N LEU A 154 1.93 -20.05 24.04
CA LEU A 154 0.97 -20.74 23.19
C LEU A 154 -0.21 -21.19 24.06
N GLN A 155 -1.36 -20.53 23.94
CA GLN A 155 -2.59 -20.90 24.63
C GLN A 155 -3.61 -21.45 23.63
N CYS A 156 -4.22 -22.58 23.96
CA CYS A 156 -5.29 -23.17 23.17
C CYS A 156 -6.51 -23.43 24.04
N ARG A 157 -7.70 -23.01 23.57
CA ARG A 157 -8.96 -23.19 24.28
C ARG A 157 -10.02 -23.76 23.34
N LEU A 158 -10.71 -24.81 23.80
CA LEU A 158 -11.89 -25.34 23.13
C LEU A 158 -13.13 -24.70 23.75
N TYR A 159 -13.91 -23.97 22.96
CA TYR A 159 -15.16 -23.35 23.37
C TYR A 159 -16.35 -24.25 23.00
N ALA A 160 -17.47 -24.07 23.71
CA ALA A 160 -18.73 -24.74 23.40
C ALA A 160 -19.11 -24.56 21.92
N LYS A 161 -19.59 -25.64 21.28
CA LYS A 161 -19.85 -25.79 19.83
C LYS A 161 -18.61 -26.05 18.95
N ASN A 162 -17.63 -26.81 19.44
CA ASN A 162 -16.45 -27.27 18.68
C ASN A 162 -15.61 -26.12 18.08
N LYS A 163 -15.54 -24.97 18.74
CA LYS A 163 -14.71 -23.84 18.29
C LYS A 163 -13.36 -23.87 18.99
N ILE A 164 -12.28 -23.80 18.24
CA ILE A 164 -10.90 -23.80 18.75
C ILE A 164 -10.34 -22.38 18.67
N PHE A 165 -9.79 -21.89 19.78
CA PHE A 165 -9.04 -20.64 19.88
C PHE A 165 -7.56 -20.94 20.14
N VAL A 166 -6.68 -20.30 19.39
CA VAL A 166 -5.22 -20.43 19.51
C VAL A 166 -4.62 -19.03 19.60
N HIS A 167 -3.94 -18.73 20.71
CA HIS A 167 -3.17 -17.51 20.95
C HIS A 167 -1.68 -17.85 20.97
N LEU A 168 -0.88 -17.12 20.20
CA LEU A 168 0.55 -17.37 20.04
C LEU A 168 1.35 -16.07 20.15
N MET A 169 2.46 -16.09 20.89
CA MET A 169 3.38 -14.96 21.04
C MET A 169 4.78 -15.36 20.58
N LEU A 170 5.32 -14.63 19.61
CA LEU A 170 6.62 -14.90 19.00
C LEU A 170 7.73 -14.03 19.61
N LYS A 171 8.87 -14.64 19.93
CA LYS A 171 10.09 -13.96 20.39
C LYS A 171 10.90 -13.36 19.24
N GLU A 172 10.78 -13.91 18.03
CA GLU A 172 11.52 -13.49 16.84
C GLU A 172 10.63 -13.54 15.58
N THR A 173 11.05 -12.85 14.52
CA THR A 173 10.33 -12.86 13.25
C THR A 173 10.53 -14.20 12.53
N LEU A 174 9.45 -14.93 12.29
CA LEU A 174 9.50 -16.20 11.55
C LEU A 174 9.48 -15.96 10.04
N ARG A 175 10.58 -16.30 9.36
CA ARG A 175 10.68 -16.23 7.89
C ARG A 175 10.16 -17.48 7.20
N ALA A 176 10.27 -18.62 7.86
CA ALA A 176 9.76 -19.94 7.50
C ALA A 176 9.45 -20.70 8.80
N PHE A 177 8.43 -21.55 8.79
CA PHE A 177 8.12 -22.47 9.88
C PHE A 177 7.27 -23.61 9.32
N ASP A 178 7.41 -24.81 9.87
CA ASP A 178 6.55 -25.93 9.52
C ASP A 178 5.44 -26.10 10.57
N VAL A 179 4.25 -26.43 10.09
CA VAL A 179 3.10 -26.80 10.91
C VAL A 179 2.88 -28.29 10.75
N GLY A 180 3.14 -29.05 11.81
CA GLY A 180 2.78 -30.46 11.92
C GLY A 180 1.38 -30.61 12.51
N LEU A 181 0.45 -31.20 11.77
CA LEU A 181 -0.86 -31.61 12.25
C LEU A 181 -0.86 -33.13 12.40
N ARG A 182 -0.89 -33.60 13.65
CA ARG A 182 -0.96 -35.03 13.94
C ARG A 182 -2.35 -35.39 14.43
N TYR A 183 -2.99 -36.30 13.70
CA TYR A 183 -4.27 -36.89 14.04
C TYR A 183 -4.05 -38.33 14.48
N ASP A 184 -4.31 -38.58 15.76
CA ASP A 184 -4.28 -39.92 16.33
C ASP A 184 -5.72 -40.29 16.73
N MET A 185 -6.20 -41.43 16.25
CA MET A 185 -7.45 -42.01 16.73
C MET A 185 -7.13 -42.90 17.93
N LEU A 186 -7.95 -42.81 18.97
CA LEU A 186 -7.85 -43.73 20.10
C LEU A 186 -8.72 -44.94 19.83
N ARG A 187 -8.13 -46.13 19.90
CA ARG A 187 -8.88 -47.39 19.92
C ARG A 187 -9.50 -47.60 21.31
N ARG A 188 -10.44 -48.56 21.43
CA ARG A 188 -11.11 -48.87 22.71
C ARG A 188 -10.14 -49.27 23.83
N ASP A 189 -9.01 -49.85 23.48
CA ASP A 189 -7.92 -50.22 24.39
C ASP A 189 -7.02 -49.03 24.79
N ASN A 190 -7.42 -47.79 24.45
CA ASN A 190 -6.63 -46.56 24.59
C ASN A 190 -5.32 -46.52 23.78
N SER A 191 -5.08 -47.49 22.90
CA SER A 191 -3.94 -47.42 21.99
C SER A 191 -4.17 -46.34 20.92
N LYS A 192 -3.11 -45.62 20.57
CA LYS A 192 -3.15 -44.53 19.59
C LYS A 192 -2.85 -45.08 18.21
N MET A 193 -3.83 -45.06 17.32
CA MET A 193 -3.62 -45.30 15.91
C MET A 193 -3.37 -43.96 15.20
N LYS A 194 -2.17 -43.78 14.66
CA LYS A 194 -1.81 -42.60 13.88
C LYS A 194 -2.58 -42.64 12.55
N VAL A 195 -3.56 -41.75 12.38
CA VAL A 195 -4.38 -41.70 11.15
C VAL A 195 -3.75 -40.77 10.13
N ALA A 196 -3.23 -39.63 10.60
CA ALA A 196 -2.58 -38.67 9.73
C ALA A 196 -1.50 -37.91 10.48
N ASP A 197 -0.43 -37.57 9.78
CA ASP A 197 0.61 -36.66 10.24
C ASP A 197 1.05 -35.82 9.07
N ILE A 198 0.50 -34.62 9.05
CA ILE A 198 0.58 -33.70 7.94
C ILE A 198 1.58 -32.62 8.33
N LYS A 199 2.73 -32.59 7.66
CA LYS A 199 3.66 -31.47 7.75
C LYS A 199 3.37 -30.49 6.63
N LEU A 200 3.09 -29.26 6.99
CA LEU A 200 2.84 -28.17 6.06
C LEU A 200 3.96 -27.14 6.24
N ASP A 201 4.57 -26.70 5.14
CA ASP A 201 5.34 -25.45 5.17
C ASP A 201 4.36 -24.31 5.49
N GLY A 202 4.42 -23.83 6.73
CA GLY A 202 3.53 -22.83 7.28
C GLY A 202 3.59 -21.51 6.50
N CYS A 203 4.72 -21.18 5.88
CA CYS A 203 4.84 -19.97 5.06
C CYS A 203 4.34 -20.16 3.64
N LYS A 204 4.64 -21.30 3.01
CA LYS A 204 4.05 -21.65 1.71
C LYS A 204 2.54 -21.76 1.83
N TYR A 205 2.05 -22.37 2.91
CA TYR A 205 0.64 -22.44 3.26
C TYR A 205 0.07 -21.03 3.48
N LEU A 206 0.61 -20.20 4.38
CA LEU A 206 0.14 -18.83 4.57
C LEU A 206 0.20 -17.94 3.31
N ASN A 207 1.00 -18.28 2.30
CA ASN A 207 1.08 -17.52 1.05
C ASN A 207 0.15 -18.07 -0.05
N SER A 208 0.03 -19.39 -0.20
CA SER A 208 -0.84 -20.04 -1.20
C SER A 208 -2.31 -20.06 -0.77
N PHE A 209 -2.56 -20.21 0.53
CA PHE A 209 -3.89 -20.41 1.11
C PHE A 209 -4.79 -19.17 1.04
N TYR A 210 -4.21 -17.99 0.79
CA TYR A 210 -4.95 -16.75 0.52
C TYR A 210 -5.11 -16.43 -0.97
N ALA A 211 -4.40 -17.14 -1.86
CA ALA A 211 -4.51 -16.98 -3.30
C ALA A 211 -5.65 -17.82 -3.90
N ASP A 212 -6.02 -18.92 -3.23
CA ASP A 212 -7.05 -19.84 -3.69
C ASP A 212 -8.47 -19.45 -3.21
N TYR A 213 -9.38 -19.27 -4.18
CA TYR A 213 -10.76 -18.82 -3.99
C TYR A 213 -11.62 -19.80 -3.16
N HIS A 214 -11.37 -21.11 -3.26
CA HIS A 214 -12.21 -22.13 -2.62
C HIS A 214 -11.93 -22.27 -1.12
N TYR A 215 -10.65 -22.21 -0.71
CA TYR A 215 -10.26 -22.31 0.70
C TYR A 215 -10.56 -21.02 1.50
N GLY A 216 -10.51 -19.86 0.84
CA GLY A 216 -10.83 -18.57 1.44
C GLY A 216 -12.25 -18.46 2.02
N LYS A 217 -13.21 -19.29 1.55
CA LYS A 217 -14.61 -19.27 2.02
C LYS A 217 -14.77 -19.88 3.43
N TYR A 218 -14.02 -20.95 3.75
CA TYR A 218 -14.09 -21.62 5.06
C TYR A 218 -13.34 -20.83 6.14
N MET A 219 -12.16 -20.29 5.82
CA MET A 219 -11.40 -19.51 6.79
C MET A 219 -11.98 -18.12 7.07
N LYS A 220 -12.78 -17.53 6.17
CA LYS A 220 -13.56 -16.32 6.49
C LYS A 220 -14.47 -16.49 7.71
N ARG A 221 -14.81 -17.73 8.10
CA ARG A 221 -15.60 -18.05 9.31
C ARG A 221 -14.74 -18.29 10.56
N ILE A 222 -13.49 -18.73 10.40
CA ILE A 222 -12.56 -19.05 11.52
C ILE A 222 -11.69 -17.83 11.90
N LEU A 223 -11.29 -17.01 10.92
CA LEU A 223 -10.37 -15.89 11.10
C LEU A 223 -10.88 -14.69 11.93
N PRO A 224 -12.17 -14.35 12.00
CA PRO A 224 -12.63 -13.28 12.89
C PRO A 224 -12.41 -13.59 14.38
N VAL A 225 -12.19 -14.87 14.71
CA VAL A 225 -11.99 -15.36 16.08
C VAL A 225 -10.58 -15.90 16.34
N SER A 226 -9.64 -15.82 15.40
CA SER A 226 -8.24 -16.22 15.62
C SER A 226 -7.25 -15.10 15.31
N GLU A 227 -6.19 -14.99 16.12
CA GLU A 227 -5.13 -13.96 15.96
C GLU A 227 -4.01 -14.42 15.00
N LEU A 228 -4.31 -15.36 14.11
CA LEU A 228 -3.30 -15.96 13.23
C LEU A 228 -2.78 -14.94 12.18
N PRO A 229 -1.46 -14.90 11.94
CA PRO A 229 -0.87 -14.02 10.95
C PRO A 229 -1.33 -14.38 9.53
N LYS A 230 -1.51 -13.36 8.69
CA LYS A 230 -2.11 -13.54 7.35
C LYS A 230 -1.12 -13.83 6.23
N LYS A 231 0.18 -13.59 6.43
CA LYS A 231 1.26 -13.77 5.43
C LYS A 231 2.60 -13.95 6.13
N CYS A 232 3.56 -14.59 5.45
CA CYS A 232 4.96 -14.60 5.88
C CYS A 232 5.78 -13.45 5.27
N PRO A 233 6.85 -12.97 5.93
CA PRO A 233 7.32 -13.40 7.27
C PRO A 233 6.38 -12.94 8.40
N VAL A 234 6.26 -13.75 9.45
CA VAL A 234 5.49 -13.41 10.65
C VAL A 234 6.36 -12.53 11.54
N ALA A 235 6.19 -11.21 11.41
CA ALA A 235 6.95 -10.23 12.16
C ALA A 235 6.64 -10.27 13.67
N ALA A 236 7.68 -10.28 14.49
CA ALA A 236 7.55 -9.99 15.92
C ALA A 236 7.12 -8.52 16.13
N PRO A 237 6.26 -8.21 17.10
CA PRO A 237 5.83 -6.84 17.39
C PRO A 237 7.03 -5.96 17.82
N PRO A 238 7.06 -4.67 17.44
CA PRO A 238 8.18 -3.78 17.74
C PRO A 238 8.19 -3.35 19.21
N LEU A 239 9.18 -3.74 20.02
CA LEU A 239 9.22 -3.44 21.45
C LEU A 239 9.30 -1.93 21.75
N ILE A 240 8.47 -1.44 22.69
CA ILE A 240 8.64 -0.14 23.35
C ILE A 240 9.37 -0.33 24.67
N ILE A 241 10.43 0.45 24.86
CA ILE A 241 11.16 0.53 26.12
C ILE A 241 10.85 1.89 26.75
N LEU A 242 10.18 1.87 27.90
CA LEU A 242 10.02 3.05 28.75
C LEU A 242 11.34 3.33 29.46
N LYS A 243 11.88 4.54 29.26
CA LYS A 243 13.08 5.04 29.93
C LYS A 243 12.74 5.56 31.33
N ASN A 244 11.63 6.25 31.46
CA ASN A 244 11.19 6.84 32.72
C ASN A 244 9.65 6.77 32.83
N PHE A 245 9.15 6.57 34.05
CA PHE A 245 7.72 6.54 34.36
C PHE A 245 7.50 7.12 35.75
N THR A 246 6.99 8.34 35.84
CA THR A 246 6.81 9.08 37.10
C THR A 246 5.38 9.55 37.29
N CYS A 247 4.96 9.66 38.55
CA CYS A 247 3.68 10.22 38.98
C CYS A 247 3.99 11.50 39.79
N ILE A 248 3.23 12.57 39.57
CA ILE A 248 3.34 13.84 40.31
C ILE A 248 1.95 14.20 40.83
N ALA A 249 1.80 14.30 42.16
CA ALA A 249 0.61 14.88 42.77
C ALA A 249 0.80 16.41 42.86
N HIS A 250 0.10 17.15 42.00
CA HIS A 250 0.12 18.62 42.02
C HIS A 250 -0.69 19.17 43.20
N GLU A 251 -1.71 18.42 43.63
CA GLU A 251 -2.49 18.73 44.82
C GLU A 251 -2.51 17.49 45.75
N PRO A 252 -1.51 17.34 46.63
CA PRO A 252 -1.39 16.16 47.50
C PRO A 252 -2.62 15.94 48.37
N LYS A 253 -3.31 17.01 48.78
CA LYS A 253 -4.56 16.95 49.55
C LYS A 253 -5.72 16.32 48.79
N ALA A 254 -5.67 16.28 47.46
CA ALA A 254 -6.72 15.71 46.62
C ALA A 254 -6.40 14.28 46.15
N ALA A 255 -5.10 13.95 46.01
CA ALA A 255 -4.61 12.63 45.63
C ALA A 255 -3.44 12.20 46.54
N HIS A 256 -3.75 11.42 47.59
CA HIS A 256 -2.75 10.80 48.45
C HIS A 256 -2.28 9.45 47.88
N GLU A 257 -1.09 9.01 48.29
CA GLU A 257 -0.45 7.76 47.81
C GLU A 257 -0.24 7.67 46.30
N PHE A 258 -0.15 8.80 45.57
CA PHE A 258 0.04 8.77 44.13
C PHE A 258 1.46 8.33 43.74
N SER A 259 1.62 7.06 43.39
CA SER A 259 2.89 6.43 43.10
C SER A 259 2.87 5.69 41.76
N CYS A 260 3.99 5.78 41.04
CA CYS A 260 4.25 5.10 39.78
C CYS A 260 5.47 4.20 39.96
N SER A 261 5.42 2.99 39.43
CA SER A 261 6.61 2.13 39.28
C SER A 261 6.66 1.52 37.88
N CYS A 262 7.87 1.31 37.37
CA CYS A 262 8.09 0.70 36.07
C CYS A 262 9.13 -0.41 36.21
N LEU A 263 8.72 -1.66 35.95
CA LEU A 263 9.63 -2.79 35.89
C LEU A 263 10.22 -2.86 34.49
N GLN A 264 11.51 -2.56 34.37
CA GLN A 264 12.26 -2.67 33.12
C GLN A 264 12.69 -4.13 32.89
N ALA A 265 11.74 -5.02 32.59
CA ALA A 265 12.06 -6.32 32.02
C ALA A 265 12.28 -6.20 30.49
N LYS A 266 12.40 -7.33 29.77
CA LYS A 266 12.41 -7.33 28.28
C LYS A 266 11.21 -6.59 27.65
N GLN A 267 10.15 -6.40 28.42
CA GLN A 267 9.01 -5.53 28.14
C GLN A 267 8.80 -4.62 29.34
N SER A 268 8.59 -3.32 29.12
CA SER A 268 8.27 -2.39 30.21
C SER A 268 6.86 -2.67 30.72
N SER A 269 6.72 -3.02 31.99
CA SER A 269 5.43 -3.05 32.67
C SER A 269 5.35 -1.89 33.66
N ILE A 270 4.17 -1.25 33.71
CA ILE A 270 3.91 -0.11 34.58
C ILE A 270 2.90 -0.48 35.65
N SER A 271 3.08 0.07 36.84
CA SER A 271 2.11 0.03 37.92
C SER A 271 1.85 1.46 38.40
N VAL A 272 0.59 1.76 38.67
CA VAL A 272 0.15 3.07 39.16
C VAL A 272 -0.77 2.83 40.34
N ARG A 273 -0.55 3.54 41.45
CA ARG A 273 -1.38 3.47 42.66
C ARG A 273 -1.75 4.90 43.08
N PHE A 274 -3.00 5.13 43.44
CA PHE A 274 -3.46 6.42 44.00
C PHE A 274 -4.72 6.26 44.85
N ASN A 275 -4.90 7.16 45.81
CA ASN A 275 -6.10 7.31 46.61
C ASN A 275 -6.61 8.75 46.52
N LEU A 276 -7.92 8.93 46.33
CA LEU A 276 -8.54 10.26 46.24
C LEU A 276 -9.18 10.61 47.58
N THR A 277 -8.96 11.83 48.08
CA THR A 277 -9.56 12.26 49.36
C THR A 277 -11.00 12.71 49.22
N GLN A 278 -11.40 13.10 48.02
CA GLN A 278 -12.73 13.60 47.71
C GLN A 278 -13.31 12.90 46.48
N GLU A 279 -14.63 12.81 46.44
CA GLU A 279 -15.36 12.21 45.33
C GLU A 279 -15.22 13.10 44.09
N ILE A 280 -14.72 12.55 42.98
CA ILE A 280 -14.59 13.29 41.73
C ILE A 280 -15.82 13.03 40.87
N ARG A 281 -16.73 14.00 40.85
CA ARG A 281 -17.93 13.99 40.01
C ARG A 281 -17.67 14.42 38.56
N ALA A 282 -16.67 15.27 38.36
CA ALA A 282 -16.26 15.78 37.06
C ALA A 282 -14.75 16.09 37.07
N PHE A 283 -14.06 15.72 35.99
CA PHE A 283 -12.66 16.08 35.75
C PHE A 283 -12.36 16.07 34.26
N ASN A 284 -11.30 16.76 33.86
CA ASN A 284 -10.75 16.74 32.51
C ASN A 284 -9.44 15.96 32.49
N LEU A 285 -9.18 15.23 31.41
CA LEU A 285 -7.92 14.58 31.10
C LEU A 285 -7.20 15.38 30.02
N GLN A 286 -6.07 15.98 30.35
CA GLN A 286 -5.18 16.60 29.36
C GLN A 286 -4.03 15.63 29.02
N ILE A 287 -3.99 15.18 27.77
CA ILE A 287 -2.99 14.26 27.24
C ILE A 287 -2.05 15.06 26.33
N ILE A 288 -0.77 15.14 26.74
CA ILE A 288 0.29 15.84 26.02
C ILE A 288 1.33 14.83 25.58
N LEU A 289 1.62 14.74 24.28
CA LEU A 289 2.71 13.94 23.74
C LEU A 289 3.76 14.86 23.14
N ASP A 290 4.92 14.92 23.79
CA ASP A 290 6.09 15.63 23.27
C ASP A 290 7.04 14.65 22.60
N VAL A 291 7.59 15.06 21.47
CA VAL A 291 8.74 14.44 20.84
C VAL A 291 9.99 15.21 21.25
N LEU A 292 10.97 14.51 21.78
CA LEU A 292 12.28 15.05 22.11
C LEU A 292 13.21 14.98 20.89
N ARG A 293 13.75 16.13 20.51
CA ARG A 293 14.85 16.23 19.53
C ARG A 293 16.18 15.79 20.15
N LYS A 294 17.22 15.68 19.32
CA LYS A 294 18.59 15.32 19.76
C LYS A 294 19.20 16.34 20.73
N ASP A 295 18.81 17.61 20.63
CA ASP A 295 19.21 18.71 21.51
C ASP A 295 18.33 18.81 22.78
N ASN A 296 17.51 17.79 23.05
CA ASN A 296 16.49 17.76 24.11
C ASN A 296 15.38 18.81 24.00
N SER A 297 15.31 19.58 22.90
CA SER A 297 14.17 20.46 22.67
C SER A 297 12.91 19.63 22.40
N LYS A 298 11.77 20.13 22.90
CA LYS A 298 10.49 19.42 22.86
C LYS A 298 9.62 19.96 21.73
N ILE A 299 8.98 19.07 20.99
CA ILE A 299 7.91 19.39 20.05
C ILE A 299 6.63 18.71 20.53
N THR A 300 5.63 19.48 20.90
CA THR A 300 4.32 18.91 21.28
C THR A 300 3.58 18.47 20.02
N VAL A 301 3.36 17.16 19.89
CA VAL A 301 2.68 16.53 18.75
C VAL A 301 1.20 16.31 19.03
N VAL A 302 0.86 16.05 20.30
CA VAL A 302 -0.52 15.93 20.77
C VAL A 302 -0.66 16.79 22.01
N ASN A 303 -1.71 17.62 22.06
CA ASN A 303 -2.17 18.30 23.27
C ASN A 303 -3.69 18.32 23.18
N ILE A 304 -4.34 17.36 23.85
CA ILE A 304 -5.79 17.22 23.83
C ILE A 304 -6.32 17.23 25.26
N THR A 305 -7.44 17.90 25.46
CA THR A 305 -8.19 17.87 26.72
C THR A 305 -9.52 17.20 26.46
N VAL A 306 -9.87 16.19 27.25
CA VAL A 306 -11.14 15.44 27.13
C VAL A 306 -11.84 15.38 28.49
N ASP A 307 -13.17 15.40 28.49
CA ASP A 307 -13.97 15.15 29.69
C ASP A 307 -13.69 13.73 30.20
N GLY A 308 -13.08 13.63 31.38
CA GLY A 308 -12.63 12.39 32.00
C GLY A 308 -13.77 11.44 32.33
N CYS A 309 -14.92 11.95 32.78
CA CYS A 309 -16.10 11.15 33.12
C CYS A 309 -16.75 10.55 31.88
N LYS A 310 -16.89 11.36 30.82
CA LYS A 310 -17.34 10.91 29.51
C LYS A 310 -16.34 9.95 28.89
N TYR A 311 -15.04 10.18 29.09
CA TYR A 311 -13.98 9.31 28.61
C TYR A 311 -14.08 7.92 29.26
N LEU A 312 -14.18 7.83 30.59
CA LEU A 312 -14.40 6.56 31.32
C LEU A 312 -15.64 5.79 30.80
N LYS A 313 -16.76 6.50 30.58
CA LYS A 313 -18.02 5.91 30.11
C LYS A 313 -17.96 5.46 28.63
N SER A 314 -17.28 6.21 27.77
CA SER A 314 -17.27 5.99 26.31
C SER A 314 -16.19 5.03 25.81
N LEU A 315 -15.13 4.82 26.59
CA LEU A 315 -13.98 3.99 26.21
C LEU A 315 -14.32 2.53 25.93
N TYR A 316 -15.39 1.99 26.51
CA TYR A 316 -15.85 0.63 26.19
C TYR A 316 -16.24 0.47 24.72
N ASN A 317 -16.73 1.56 24.11
CA ASN A 317 -17.29 1.58 22.77
C ASN A 317 -16.31 2.12 21.71
N ASN A 318 -15.23 2.80 22.10
CA ASN A 318 -14.23 3.29 21.15
C ASN A 318 -13.28 2.16 20.71
N PHE A 319 -13.27 1.83 19.41
CA PHE A 319 -12.46 0.71 18.89
C PHE A 319 -10.94 0.90 19.05
N VAL A 320 -10.44 2.15 18.98
CA VAL A 320 -9.00 2.44 19.00
C VAL A 320 -8.45 2.45 20.42
N TYR A 321 -9.01 3.29 21.30
CA TYR A 321 -8.53 3.42 22.68
C TYR A 321 -9.12 2.36 23.61
N GLY A 322 -10.28 1.79 23.26
CA GLY A 322 -10.97 0.79 24.09
C GLY A 322 -10.20 -0.52 24.23
N LYS A 323 -9.32 -0.89 23.28
CA LYS A 323 -8.45 -2.08 23.48
C LYS A 323 -7.43 -1.83 24.59
N TYR A 324 -6.76 -0.67 24.60
CA TYR A 324 -5.80 -0.29 25.64
C TYR A 324 -6.48 -0.15 26.99
N PHE A 325 -7.62 0.55 27.03
CA PHE A 325 -8.36 0.74 28.27
C PHE A 325 -8.91 -0.57 28.82
N ARG A 326 -9.42 -1.49 27.98
CA ARG A 326 -9.76 -2.85 28.42
C ARG A 326 -8.55 -3.63 28.93
N GLY A 327 -7.38 -3.42 28.34
CA GLY A 327 -6.13 -3.98 28.82
C GLY A 327 -5.77 -3.49 30.22
N ILE A 328 -5.84 -2.17 30.42
CA ILE A 328 -5.62 -1.52 31.73
C ILE A 328 -6.67 -2.01 32.74
N GLN A 329 -7.95 -2.00 32.39
CA GLN A 329 -9.05 -2.46 33.25
C GLN A 329 -8.96 -3.93 33.64
N ARG A 330 -8.39 -4.80 32.80
CA ARG A 330 -8.15 -6.21 33.17
C ARG A 330 -7.16 -6.35 34.31
N VAL A 331 -6.28 -5.38 34.49
CA VAL A 331 -5.23 -5.37 35.51
C VAL A 331 -5.37 -4.20 36.49
N SER A 332 -6.54 -3.55 36.53
CA SER A 332 -6.80 -2.40 37.39
C SER A 332 -8.20 -2.43 38.01
N ASN A 333 -8.38 -1.82 39.17
CA ASN A 333 -9.69 -1.58 39.78
C ASN A 333 -10.26 -0.17 39.48
N LEU A 334 -9.82 0.48 38.39
CA LEU A 334 -10.31 1.79 37.98
C LEU A 334 -11.84 1.77 37.70
N PRO A 335 -12.58 2.82 38.09
CA PRO A 335 -14.02 2.87 37.86
C PRO A 335 -14.35 2.99 36.37
N LYS A 336 -15.53 2.51 35.99
CA LYS A 336 -16.03 2.57 34.59
C LYS A 336 -16.78 3.87 34.28
N SER A 337 -17.15 4.63 35.30
CA SER A 337 -17.91 5.87 35.18
C SER A 337 -17.65 6.75 36.39
N CYS A 338 -18.00 8.02 36.28
CA CYS A 338 -18.12 8.89 37.44
C CYS A 338 -19.45 8.64 38.17
N PRO A 339 -19.54 9.00 39.47
CA PRO A 339 -18.48 9.58 40.29
C PRO A 339 -17.34 8.59 40.62
N VAL A 340 -16.12 9.11 40.76
CA VAL A 340 -14.98 8.34 41.28
C VAL A 340 -14.99 8.48 42.80
N ALA A 341 -15.09 7.36 43.51
CA ALA A 341 -15.24 7.34 44.96
C ALA A 341 -13.99 7.87 45.68
N ALA A 342 -14.22 8.64 46.75
CA ALA A 342 -13.18 9.00 47.70
C ALA A 342 -12.72 7.77 48.50
N ASN A 343 -11.56 7.89 49.15
CA ASN A 343 -11.00 6.93 50.11
C ASN A 343 -10.89 5.50 49.56
N THR A 344 -10.84 5.36 48.24
CA THR A 344 -10.70 4.09 47.54
C THR A 344 -9.33 4.03 46.91
N LEU A 345 -8.56 2.99 47.25
CA LEU A 345 -7.26 2.77 46.66
C LEU A 345 -7.42 2.24 45.23
N TYR A 346 -7.05 3.04 44.24
CA TYR A 346 -7.03 2.65 42.84
C TYR A 346 -5.62 2.19 42.42
N GLU A 347 -5.53 1.01 41.84
CA GLU A 347 -4.30 0.41 41.33
C GLU A 347 -4.45 -0.09 39.90
N ILE A 348 -3.41 0.15 39.10
CA ILE A 348 -3.09 -0.54 37.85
C ILE A 348 -1.85 -1.40 38.15
N ARG A 349 -1.94 -2.72 38.00
CA ARG A 349 -0.86 -3.65 38.39
C ARG A 349 -0.17 -4.26 37.16
N ASN A 350 1.14 -4.07 37.06
CA ASN A 350 2.01 -4.74 36.08
C ASN A 350 1.46 -4.70 34.64
N PHE A 351 0.89 -3.56 34.24
CA PHE A 351 0.38 -3.40 32.90
C PHE A 351 1.54 -3.37 31.92
N THR A 352 1.74 -4.47 31.20
CA THR A 352 2.75 -4.56 30.15
C THR A 352 2.38 -3.62 29.01
N VAL A 353 3.27 -2.69 28.68
CA VAL A 353 3.10 -1.80 27.52
C VAL A 353 3.40 -2.62 26.26
N VAL A 354 2.45 -3.46 25.87
CA VAL A 354 2.58 -4.28 24.66
C VAL A 354 2.29 -3.40 23.45
N THR A 355 3.27 -3.33 22.56
CA THR A 355 3.09 -2.92 21.16
C THR A 355 2.36 -4.00 20.40
N ASP A 356 1.08 -4.15 20.69
CA ASP A 356 0.21 -4.85 19.76
C ASP A 356 0.22 -4.13 18.40
N ALA A 357 -0.33 -4.79 17.38
CA ALA A 357 -0.55 -4.24 16.03
C ALA A 357 -1.33 -2.90 15.96
N ASN A 358 -1.71 -2.34 17.12
CA ASN A 358 -2.47 -1.12 17.30
C ASN A 358 -1.63 0.06 17.82
N TYR A 359 -0.33 -0.14 18.13
CA TYR A 359 0.54 1.02 18.39
C TYR A 359 0.55 1.87 17.12
N PRO A 360 0.14 3.15 17.21
CA PRO A 360 -0.08 3.93 16.02
C PRO A 360 1.29 4.15 15.37
N SER A 361 1.48 3.56 14.20
CA SER A 361 2.78 3.48 13.50
C SER A 361 3.24 4.82 12.94
N ASN A 362 2.44 5.87 13.16
CA ASN A 362 2.73 7.27 12.93
C ASN A 362 3.55 7.91 14.07
N VAL A 363 3.79 7.23 15.20
CA VAL A 363 4.74 7.70 16.21
C VAL A 363 6.14 7.46 15.64
N PRO A 364 6.84 8.50 15.17
CA PRO A 364 8.15 8.33 14.56
C PRO A 364 9.12 7.75 15.58
N PRO A 365 10.24 7.18 15.12
CA PRO A 365 11.21 6.56 15.98
C PRO A 365 12.04 7.58 16.77
N VAL A 366 11.40 8.34 17.66
CA VAL A 366 11.97 9.46 18.40
C VAL A 366 11.74 9.27 19.89
N ASN A 367 12.69 9.75 20.70
CA ASN A 367 12.45 9.88 22.13
C ASN A 367 11.17 10.70 22.33
N TYR A 368 10.28 10.24 23.21
CA TYR A 368 9.02 10.92 23.47
C TYR A 368 8.76 11.03 24.98
N VAL A 369 7.93 11.99 25.36
CA VAL A 369 7.41 12.18 26.70
C VAL A 369 5.89 12.32 26.59
N LEU A 370 5.18 11.33 27.11
CA LEU A 370 3.73 11.35 27.27
C LEU A 370 3.41 11.87 28.67
N ARG A 371 2.58 12.90 28.77
CA ARG A 371 2.06 13.46 30.01
C ARG A 371 0.54 13.33 30.02
N ILE A 372 -0.01 12.77 31.08
CA ILE A 372 -1.46 12.66 31.29
C ILE A 372 -1.78 13.40 32.58
N LYS A 373 -2.45 14.55 32.46
CA LYS A 373 -2.88 15.37 33.58
C LYS A 373 -4.35 15.15 33.88
N LEU A 374 -4.67 14.91 35.14
CA LEU A 374 -6.02 14.95 35.68
C LEU A 374 -6.25 16.38 36.17
N ILE A 375 -7.26 17.05 35.61
CA ILE A 375 -7.58 18.46 35.88
C ILE A 375 -8.98 18.53 36.49
N GLN A 376 -9.11 19.13 37.66
CA GLN A 376 -10.39 19.40 38.31
C GLN A 376 -10.50 20.90 38.57
N HIS A 377 -11.63 21.52 38.21
CA HIS A 377 -11.82 22.98 38.32
C HIS A 377 -10.66 23.79 37.70
N ASP A 378 -10.20 23.38 36.51
CA ASP A 378 -9.08 23.98 35.76
C ASP A 378 -7.71 23.94 36.46
N LYS A 379 -7.59 23.21 37.58
CA LYS A 379 -6.32 22.97 38.28
C LYS A 379 -5.86 21.52 38.08
N PRO A 380 -4.58 21.27 37.74
CA PRO A 380 -4.05 19.91 37.67
C PRO A 380 -3.98 19.32 39.08
N MET A 381 -4.62 18.18 39.30
CA MET A 381 -4.54 17.44 40.56
C MET A 381 -3.35 16.46 40.56
N ALA A 382 -3.17 15.78 39.43
CA ALA A 382 -2.25 14.67 39.28
C ALA A 382 -1.72 14.62 37.83
N GLU A 383 -0.47 14.22 37.66
CA GLU A 383 0.18 14.06 36.36
C GLU A 383 0.97 12.75 36.30
N VAL A 384 0.72 11.94 35.27
CA VAL A 384 1.53 10.76 34.93
C VAL A 384 2.45 11.12 33.76
N ILE A 385 3.75 10.87 33.89
CA ILE A 385 4.76 11.15 32.86
C ILE A 385 5.43 9.83 32.44
N ALA A 386 5.31 9.46 31.18
CA ALA A 386 5.96 8.31 30.59
C ALA A 386 6.92 8.75 29.48
N ALA A 387 8.22 8.54 29.66
CA ALA A 387 9.23 8.80 28.63
C ALA A 387 9.69 7.50 27.99
N GLY A 388 9.71 7.42 26.66
CA GLY A 388 10.09 6.22 25.93
C GLY A 388 10.93 6.50 24.69
N ALA A 389 11.53 5.44 24.14
CA ALA A 389 12.25 5.46 22.87
C ALA A 389 11.78 4.28 21.98
N PRO A 390 11.26 4.53 20.78
CA PRO A 390 10.90 3.51 19.79
C PRO A 390 12.13 2.95 19.05
N LEU A 391 12.05 1.68 18.68
CA LEU A 391 13.11 0.95 17.96
C LEU A 391 12.82 0.93 16.43
N ILE A 392 13.66 1.55 15.61
CA ILE A 392 13.61 1.40 14.12
C ILE A 392 14.22 0.06 13.75
N ILE A 393 13.58 -0.74 12.90
CA ILE A 393 14.18 -1.96 12.36
C ILE A 393 14.48 -1.74 10.87
N MET A 394 15.75 -1.69 10.45
CA MET A 394 16.07 -1.86 9.03
C MET A 394 15.82 -3.32 8.63
N ARG A 395 15.21 -3.54 7.46
CA ARG A 395 14.86 -4.89 7.01
C ARG A 395 16.03 -5.64 6.39
N ASN A 396 16.85 -4.95 5.61
CA ASN A 396 18.00 -5.55 4.96
C ASN A 396 19.08 -4.50 4.66
N PHE A 397 20.32 -4.82 5.01
CA PHE A 397 21.52 -4.06 4.68
C PHE A 397 22.58 -5.06 4.23
N THR A 398 22.90 -5.04 2.94
CA THR A 398 23.80 -6.02 2.32
C THR A 398 24.83 -5.30 1.48
N CYS A 399 26.06 -5.81 1.53
CA CYS A 399 27.14 -5.37 0.67
C CYS A 399 27.65 -6.55 -0.15
N LEU A 400 27.97 -6.27 -1.41
CA LEU A 400 28.43 -7.24 -2.38
C LEU A 400 29.77 -6.76 -2.91
N THR A 401 30.82 -7.56 -2.70
CA THR A 401 32.09 -7.42 -3.42
C THR A 401 31.90 -8.03 -4.80
N LEU A 402 31.93 -7.22 -5.84
CA LEU A 402 31.69 -7.66 -7.22
C LEU A 402 32.99 -8.06 -7.93
N ALA A 403 34.11 -7.44 -7.54
CA ALA A 403 35.45 -7.76 -8.06
C ALA A 403 36.44 -7.95 -6.90
N PRO A 404 36.54 -9.17 -6.30
CA PRO A 404 37.37 -9.43 -5.12
C PRO A 404 38.86 -9.11 -5.32
N LYS A 405 39.36 -9.20 -6.56
CA LYS A 405 40.75 -8.87 -6.90
C LYS A 405 41.06 -7.37 -6.83
N GLU A 406 40.03 -6.53 -6.92
CA GLU A 406 40.17 -5.07 -6.92
C GLU A 406 39.91 -4.45 -5.53
N GLY A 407 39.33 -5.24 -4.63
CA GLY A 407 39.08 -4.83 -3.26
C GLY A 407 38.11 -5.74 -2.52
N GLU A 408 38.01 -5.50 -1.22
CA GLU A 408 37.07 -6.19 -0.33
C GLU A 408 36.07 -5.18 0.23
N LEU A 409 34.78 -5.53 0.23
CA LEU A 409 33.73 -4.76 0.86
C LEU A 409 33.03 -5.63 1.92
N ASN A 410 33.09 -5.21 3.17
CA ASN A 410 32.40 -5.85 4.28
C ASN A 410 31.46 -4.85 4.95
N CYS A 411 30.26 -5.29 5.27
CA CYS A 411 29.26 -4.47 5.91
C CYS A 411 28.64 -5.19 7.08
N SER A 412 28.55 -4.50 8.20
CA SER A 412 27.83 -4.98 9.37
C SER A 412 26.70 -4.03 9.74
N TYR A 413 25.63 -4.64 10.24
CA TYR A 413 24.43 -3.97 10.69
C TYR A 413 24.30 -4.17 12.18
N LEU A 414 24.21 -3.08 12.94
CA LEU A 414 23.97 -3.13 14.38
C LEU A 414 22.70 -2.36 14.72
N GLN A 415 21.73 -3.05 15.31
CA GLN A 415 20.56 -2.43 15.87
C GLN A 415 20.92 -1.75 17.20
N LYS A 416 21.11 -0.42 17.22
CA LYS A 416 21.33 0.34 18.47
C LYS A 416 20.02 0.88 19.03
N LYS A 417 20.05 1.27 20.31
CA LYS A 417 18.93 1.92 21.03
C LYS A 417 18.50 3.23 20.36
N ASP A 418 19.44 3.96 19.76
CA ASP A 418 19.21 5.25 19.09
C ASP A 418 18.94 5.14 17.59
N GLY A 419 18.68 3.91 17.11
CA GLY A 419 18.43 3.61 15.70
C GLY A 419 19.46 2.66 15.11
N PRO A 420 19.30 2.30 13.83
CA PRO A 420 20.11 1.30 13.19
C PRO A 420 21.43 1.94 12.73
N ALA A 421 22.54 1.34 13.15
CA ALA A 421 23.88 1.78 12.79
C ALA A 421 24.47 0.82 11.76
N ILE A 422 25.04 1.37 10.69
CA ILE A 422 25.79 0.60 9.70
C ILE A 422 27.28 0.82 9.92
N THR A 423 28.05 -0.24 9.73
CA THR A 423 29.49 -0.13 9.53
C THR A 423 29.81 -0.67 8.15
N VAL A 424 30.52 0.13 7.36
CA VAL A 424 30.97 -0.25 6.01
C VAL A 424 32.49 -0.21 6.03
N ARG A 425 33.13 -1.33 5.74
CA ARG A 425 34.57 -1.49 5.61
C ARG A 425 34.89 -1.80 4.16
N PHE A 426 35.80 -1.07 3.55
CA PHE A 426 36.33 -1.42 2.25
C PHE A 426 37.83 -1.24 2.18
N ASN A 427 38.49 -2.14 1.46
CA ASN A 427 39.92 -2.08 1.17
C ASN A 427 40.11 -2.16 -0.35
N LEU A 428 40.93 -1.29 -0.92
CA LEU A 428 41.24 -1.27 -2.35
C LEU A 428 42.62 -1.89 -2.57
N THR A 429 42.76 -2.79 -3.53
CA THR A 429 44.06 -3.43 -3.81
C THR A 429 45.02 -2.53 -4.57
N GLU A 430 44.52 -1.47 -5.21
CA GLU A 430 45.31 -0.56 -6.03
C GLU A 430 44.95 0.90 -5.79
N ILE A 431 45.92 1.79 -6.06
CA ILE A 431 45.73 3.23 -5.95
C ILE A 431 44.67 3.66 -6.96
N THR A 432 43.56 4.20 -6.46
CA THR A 432 42.45 4.58 -7.31
C THR A 432 42.52 6.07 -7.62
N LYS A 433 43.08 6.39 -8.79
CA LYS A 433 43.21 7.77 -9.29
C LYS A 433 41.87 8.36 -9.75
N ALA A 434 40.97 7.52 -10.26
CA ALA A 434 39.62 7.87 -10.70
C ALA A 434 38.66 6.70 -10.44
N PHE A 435 37.43 7.01 -10.07
CA PHE A 435 36.33 6.05 -9.98
C PHE A 435 35.00 6.79 -10.16
N ASN A 436 33.95 6.07 -10.54
CA ASN A 436 32.59 6.56 -10.63
C ASN A 436 31.72 5.94 -9.52
N LEU A 437 30.75 6.68 -9.02
CA LEU A 437 29.69 6.20 -8.14
C LEU A 437 28.39 6.17 -8.92
N GLN A 438 27.75 5.00 -9.02
CA GLN A 438 26.41 4.88 -9.57
C GLN A 438 25.40 4.68 -8.43
N LEU A 439 24.54 5.68 -8.23
CA LEU A 439 23.48 5.69 -7.24
C LEU A 439 22.15 5.32 -7.93
N ILE A 440 21.56 4.20 -7.56
CA ILE A 440 20.27 3.74 -8.10
C ILE A 440 19.25 3.64 -6.96
N ILE A 441 18.18 4.41 -7.02
CA ILE A 441 17.04 4.29 -6.10
C ILE A 441 15.91 3.61 -6.86
N TYR A 442 15.49 2.44 -6.39
CA TYR A 442 14.29 1.77 -6.85
C TYR A 442 13.15 2.05 -5.88
N MET A 443 11.96 2.31 -6.41
CA MET A 443 10.71 2.10 -5.72
C MET A 443 10.30 0.62 -5.88
N LEU A 444 10.04 -0.05 -4.78
CA LEU A 444 9.54 -1.43 -4.75
C LEU A 444 8.01 -1.41 -4.74
N ARG A 445 7.41 -2.06 -5.74
CA ARG A 445 5.97 -2.35 -5.76
C ARG A 445 5.61 -3.50 -4.81
N LYS A 446 4.31 -3.74 -4.60
CA LYS A 446 3.81 -4.84 -3.74
C LYS A 446 4.23 -6.24 -4.20
N ASP A 447 4.49 -6.42 -5.49
CA ASP A 447 4.98 -7.66 -6.11
C ASP A 447 6.52 -7.74 -6.14
N ASN A 448 7.21 -6.83 -5.44
CA ASN A 448 8.67 -6.64 -5.47
C ASN A 448 9.25 -6.20 -6.82
N SER A 449 8.43 -5.89 -7.82
CA SER A 449 8.94 -5.26 -9.05
C SER A 449 9.50 -3.87 -8.75
N LYS A 450 10.58 -3.52 -9.46
CA LYS A 450 11.36 -2.31 -9.21
C LYS A 450 11.02 -1.25 -10.25
N ILE A 451 10.71 -0.04 -9.80
CA ILE A 451 10.67 1.15 -10.65
C ILE A 451 11.90 1.99 -10.32
N THR A 452 12.77 2.24 -11.28
CA THR A 452 13.91 3.14 -11.09
C THR A 452 13.42 4.58 -10.89
N MET A 453 13.60 5.10 -9.69
CA MET A 453 13.27 6.50 -9.33
C MET A 453 14.41 7.44 -9.64
N LEU A 454 15.63 6.98 -9.39
CA LEU A 454 16.85 7.75 -9.58
C LEU A 454 17.94 6.79 -10.07
N ASN A 455 18.66 7.18 -11.11
CA ASN A 455 19.87 6.49 -11.55
C ASN A 455 20.88 7.56 -11.94
N VAL A 456 21.84 7.83 -11.07
CA VAL A 456 22.81 8.91 -11.24
C VAL A 456 24.21 8.32 -11.19
N ASN A 457 25.01 8.63 -12.22
CA ASN A 457 26.44 8.37 -12.23
C ASN A 457 27.16 9.66 -11.80
N LEU A 458 28.09 9.53 -10.87
CA LEU A 458 28.85 10.61 -10.28
C LEU A 458 30.33 10.31 -10.45
N ASP A 459 31.14 11.29 -10.84
CA ASP A 459 32.59 11.19 -10.76
C ASP A 459 32.99 11.16 -9.27
N GLY A 460 33.47 10.02 -8.80
CA GLY A 460 33.79 9.76 -7.40
C GLY A 460 34.87 10.69 -6.85
N CYS A 461 35.87 11.06 -7.65
CA CYS A 461 36.95 11.95 -7.21
C CYS A 461 36.51 13.41 -7.12
N LYS A 462 35.74 13.87 -8.11
CA LYS A 462 35.07 15.17 -8.04
C LYS A 462 34.06 15.22 -6.89
N TYR A 463 33.38 14.11 -6.63
CA TYR A 463 32.40 13.99 -5.56
C TYR A 463 33.06 14.07 -4.18
N LEU A 464 34.17 13.36 -3.93
CA LEU A 464 34.94 13.46 -2.69
C LEU A 464 35.42 14.89 -2.41
N SER A 465 35.86 15.62 -3.44
CA SER A 465 36.44 16.96 -3.31
C SER A 465 35.41 18.10 -3.21
N SER A 466 34.27 18.00 -3.88
CA SER A 466 33.29 19.11 -4.01
C SER A 466 32.09 19.04 -3.06
N MET A 467 31.79 17.88 -2.49
CA MET A 467 30.52 17.66 -1.79
C MET A 467 30.35 18.37 -0.46
N TYR A 468 31.42 18.77 0.21
CA TYR A 468 31.32 19.54 1.45
C TYR A 468 30.52 20.83 1.25
N ASN A 469 30.48 21.33 0.01
CA ASN A 469 29.81 22.56 -0.40
C ASN A 469 28.45 22.32 -1.07
N ASN A 470 28.04 21.07 -1.35
CA ASN A 470 26.75 20.79 -1.97
C ASN A 470 25.61 20.94 -0.93
N PHE A 471 24.69 21.88 -1.16
CA PHE A 471 23.58 22.16 -0.23
C PHE A 471 22.67 20.95 0.02
N VAL A 472 22.42 20.13 -1.00
CA VAL A 472 21.47 19.01 -0.94
C VAL A 472 22.06 17.80 -0.23
N TYR A 473 23.31 17.44 -0.57
CA TYR A 473 23.91 16.19 -0.10
C TYR A 473 25.05 16.36 0.91
N GLY A 474 25.55 17.59 1.09
CA GLY A 474 26.70 17.88 1.95
C GLY A 474 26.44 17.57 3.43
N LYS A 475 25.19 17.60 3.89
CA LYS A 475 24.82 17.18 5.26
C LYS A 475 25.14 15.70 5.50
N TYR A 476 24.78 14.82 4.57
CA TYR A 476 25.04 13.38 4.66
C TYR A 476 26.53 13.10 4.62
N PHE A 477 27.24 13.77 3.70
CA PHE A 477 28.67 13.59 3.56
C PHE A 477 29.45 14.07 4.77
N ARG A 478 29.07 15.21 5.37
CA ARG A 478 29.63 15.65 6.65
C ARG A 478 29.36 14.64 7.77
N GLY A 479 28.19 14.01 7.77
CA GLY A 479 27.85 12.94 8.70
C GLY A 479 28.75 11.72 8.53
N ILE A 480 28.91 11.24 7.29
CA ILE A 480 29.76 10.09 6.94
C ILE A 480 31.22 10.43 7.25
N SER A 481 31.72 11.58 6.81
CA SER A 481 33.11 12.00 7.00
C SER A 481 33.50 12.13 8.47
N ARG A 482 32.56 12.49 9.36
CA ARG A 482 32.80 12.55 10.80
C ARG A 482 33.05 11.17 11.43
N VAL A 483 32.51 10.12 10.83
CA VAL A 483 32.62 8.75 11.33
C VAL A 483 33.38 7.83 10.37
N SER A 484 34.07 8.40 9.38
CA SER A 484 34.82 7.63 8.38
C SER A 484 36.23 8.15 8.20
N ASN A 485 37.19 7.25 7.93
CA ASN A 485 38.55 7.60 7.49
C ASN A 485 38.69 7.68 5.95
N ILE A 486 37.58 7.85 5.21
CA ILE A 486 37.60 7.98 3.75
C ILE A 486 38.30 9.30 3.37
N PRO A 487 39.28 9.28 2.44
CA PRO A 487 40.00 10.48 2.03
C PRO A 487 39.07 11.46 1.33
N LYS A 488 39.29 12.76 1.56
CA LYS A 488 38.47 13.83 0.98
C LYS A 488 38.84 14.17 -0.46
N ARG A 489 39.90 13.58 -0.99
CA ARG A 489 40.44 13.85 -2.33
C ARG A 489 41.02 12.57 -2.90
N CYS A 490 41.08 12.50 -4.23
CA CYS A 490 41.84 11.48 -4.92
C CYS A 490 43.32 11.90 -5.06
N PRO A 491 44.25 10.95 -5.28
CA PRO A 491 44.01 9.50 -5.39
C PRO A 491 43.63 8.85 -4.06
N VAL A 492 42.81 7.79 -4.10
CA VAL A 492 42.49 6.97 -2.91
C VAL A 492 43.61 5.93 -2.73
N PRO A 493 44.37 5.95 -1.63
CA PRO A 493 45.44 4.98 -1.39
C PRO A 493 45.00 3.51 -1.44
N ALA A 494 45.87 2.66 -1.97
CA ALA A 494 45.74 1.20 -1.91
C ALA A 494 45.99 0.67 -0.49
N HIS A 495 45.60 -0.58 -0.25
CA HIS A 495 45.90 -1.36 0.95
C HIS A 495 45.55 -0.67 2.27
N THR A 496 44.65 0.31 2.21
CA THR A 496 44.18 1.08 3.35
C THR A 496 42.77 0.63 3.66
N LEU A 497 42.53 0.17 4.89
CA LEU A 497 41.21 -0.18 5.35
C LEU A 497 40.40 1.10 5.59
N TYR A 498 39.51 1.41 4.66
CA TYR A 498 38.53 2.48 4.84
C TYR A 498 37.32 1.95 5.58
N GLU A 499 36.86 2.68 6.58
CA GLU A 499 35.78 2.30 7.45
C GLU A 499 34.88 3.49 7.72
N ILE A 500 33.58 3.32 7.49
CA ILE A 500 32.52 4.16 8.01
C ILE A 500 32.01 3.47 9.27
N ARG A 501 32.32 4.00 10.45
CA ARG A 501 32.01 3.35 11.75
C ARG A 501 30.66 3.79 12.28
N ASN A 502 29.78 2.83 12.57
CA ASN A 502 28.55 3.08 13.35
C ASN A 502 27.70 4.25 12.81
N PHE A 503 27.68 4.45 11.50
CA PHE A 503 26.90 5.52 10.90
C PHE A 503 25.43 5.22 11.12
N THR A 504 24.78 6.05 11.94
CA THR A 504 23.34 5.92 12.21
C THR A 504 22.59 6.48 11.02
N VAL A 505 22.10 5.56 10.21
CA VAL A 505 21.39 5.87 8.98
C VAL A 505 20.02 6.41 9.39
N ILE A 506 19.90 7.73 9.26
CA ILE A 506 18.66 8.46 9.01
C ILE A 506 17.80 8.75 10.26
N THR A 507 17.73 10.03 10.60
CA THR A 507 16.52 10.58 11.24
C THR A 507 15.54 11.03 10.15
N ALA A 508 14.24 11.14 10.44
CA ALA A 508 13.26 11.62 9.46
C ALA A 508 13.65 12.99 8.82
N SER A 509 14.52 13.77 9.46
CA SER A 509 15.06 15.04 8.96
C SER A 509 16.10 14.89 7.83
N ASP A 510 16.54 13.67 7.54
CA ASP A 510 17.56 13.32 6.55
C ASP A 510 16.95 12.62 5.33
N TYR A 511 15.68 12.84 5.01
CA TYR A 511 15.09 12.44 3.72
C TYR A 511 14.79 13.68 2.87
N PRO A 512 15.04 13.64 1.54
CA PRO A 512 14.52 14.66 0.64
C PRO A 512 13.00 14.79 0.78
N SER A 513 12.49 16.01 0.92
CA SER A 513 11.06 16.29 1.13
C SER A 513 10.15 15.85 -0.03
N ASN A 514 10.73 15.51 -1.18
CA ASN A 514 10.09 14.99 -2.39
C ASN A 514 10.16 13.46 -2.53
N MET A 515 10.72 12.73 -1.56
CA MET A 515 10.78 11.27 -1.63
C MET A 515 9.44 10.67 -1.16
N PRO A 516 8.68 9.99 -2.02
CA PRO A 516 7.34 9.50 -1.66
C PRO A 516 7.40 8.39 -0.61
N PRO A 517 6.31 8.19 0.15
CA PRO A 517 6.21 7.16 1.17
C PRO A 517 6.08 5.76 0.55
N VAL A 518 7.12 5.26 -0.12
CA VAL A 518 7.14 3.97 -0.84
C VAL A 518 8.29 3.08 -0.40
N SER A 519 8.04 1.76 -0.37
CA SER A 519 9.13 0.80 -0.23
C SER A 519 10.21 1.13 -1.25
N PHE A 520 11.46 1.22 -0.82
CA PHE A 520 12.57 1.59 -1.68
C PHE A 520 13.76 0.65 -1.49
N GLU A 521 14.55 0.51 -2.54
CA GLU A 521 15.85 -0.15 -2.54
C GLU A 521 16.87 0.83 -3.13
N LEU A 522 17.78 1.32 -2.30
CA LEU A 522 18.92 2.12 -2.72
C LEU A 522 20.09 1.19 -3.01
N ARG A 523 20.73 1.36 -4.16
CA ARG A 523 21.97 0.72 -4.55
C ARG A 523 23.04 1.77 -4.79
N ILE A 524 24.22 1.56 -4.23
CA ILE A 524 25.40 2.39 -4.44
C ILE A 524 26.48 1.49 -5.02
N LYS A 525 26.79 1.67 -6.31
CA LYS A 525 27.87 0.94 -6.98
C LYS A 525 29.10 1.82 -7.07
N ILE A 526 30.25 1.25 -6.74
CA ILE A 526 31.56 1.83 -6.99
C ILE A 526 32.06 1.22 -8.30
N ILE A 527 32.35 2.06 -9.29
CA ILE A 527 32.74 1.65 -10.64
C ILE A 527 34.16 2.17 -10.91
N LYS A 528 35.08 1.26 -11.24
CA LYS A 528 36.47 1.57 -11.62
C LYS A 528 36.70 0.98 -13.01
N HIS A 529 37.24 1.77 -13.95
CA HIS A 529 37.44 1.36 -15.35
C HIS A 529 36.21 0.67 -15.97
N ASP A 530 35.03 1.28 -15.81
CA ASP A 530 33.71 0.77 -16.25
C ASP A 530 33.27 -0.58 -15.66
N LYS A 531 33.99 -1.11 -14.66
CA LYS A 531 33.62 -2.31 -13.91
C LYS A 531 33.13 -1.93 -12.52
N ALA A 532 31.95 -2.44 -12.14
CA ALA A 532 31.47 -2.29 -10.77
C ALA A 532 32.29 -3.20 -9.85
N ILE A 533 33.07 -2.60 -8.94
CA ILE A 533 33.94 -3.33 -8.01
C ILE A 533 33.24 -3.67 -6.70
N ALA A 534 32.26 -2.85 -6.31
CA ALA A 534 31.52 -2.95 -5.06
C ALA A 534 30.09 -2.43 -5.21
N GLU A 535 29.13 -3.05 -4.51
CA GLU A 535 27.74 -2.62 -4.45
C GLU A 535 27.20 -2.67 -3.01
N VAL A 536 26.64 -1.55 -2.54
CA VAL A 536 25.94 -1.43 -1.25
C VAL A 536 24.44 -1.37 -1.53
N ILE A 537 23.63 -2.21 -0.88
CA ILE A 537 22.16 -2.27 -1.05
C ILE A 537 21.46 -1.99 0.28
N VAL A 538 20.54 -1.03 0.28
CA VAL A 538 19.74 -0.58 1.43
C VAL A 538 18.25 -0.62 1.08
N ALA A 539 17.40 -1.31 1.86
CA ALA A 539 15.95 -1.36 1.61
C ALA A 539 15.08 -0.83 2.78
N GLY A 540 14.08 0.01 2.48
CA GLY A 540 13.16 0.65 3.45
C GLY A 540 11.69 0.70 2.99
N ALA A 541 10.73 1.07 3.86
CA ALA A 541 9.28 1.20 3.56
C ALA A 541 8.52 2.24 4.41
N PRO A 542 7.80 3.22 3.82
CA PRO A 542 6.96 4.20 4.53
C PRO A 542 5.44 3.90 4.48
N ILE A 543 4.64 4.57 5.33
CA ILE A 543 3.20 4.27 5.57
C ILE A 543 2.36 5.57 5.65
N ILE A 544 1.16 5.59 5.03
CA ILE A 544 0.15 6.67 5.07
C ILE A 544 -0.96 6.34 6.10
N PHE A 545 -1.52 7.33 6.81
CA PHE A 545 -2.59 7.14 7.81
C PHE A 545 -3.81 8.06 7.63
N LEU A 546 -5.01 7.50 7.88
CA LEU A 546 -6.25 8.26 8.09
C LEU A 546 -6.38 8.67 9.55
N LYS A 547 -6.77 9.93 9.78
CA LYS A 547 -6.90 10.53 11.11
C LYS A 547 -8.33 10.42 11.63
N ASN A 548 -9.30 10.81 10.81
CA ASN A 548 -10.70 10.85 11.22
C ASN A 548 -11.63 10.50 10.05
N LEU A 549 -12.75 9.90 10.39
CA LEU A 549 -13.87 9.71 9.48
C LEU A 549 -15.16 9.98 10.26
N SER A 550 -15.95 10.95 9.81
CA SER A 550 -17.24 11.26 10.41
C SER A 550 -18.34 11.34 9.35
N CYS A 551 -19.54 10.92 9.75
CA CYS A 551 -20.72 10.90 8.90
C CYS A 551 -21.88 11.63 9.58
N PRO A 552 -21.83 12.96 9.74
CA PRO A 552 -22.93 13.72 10.30
C PRO A 552 -24.21 13.56 9.47
N ILE A 553 -25.32 13.32 10.18
CA ILE A 553 -26.68 13.43 9.66
C ILE A 553 -27.15 14.86 9.92
N TYR A 554 -27.57 15.57 8.87
CA TYR A 554 -28.14 16.91 9.00
C TYR A 554 -29.67 16.87 8.99
N GLN A 555 -30.27 15.89 8.32
CA GLN A 555 -31.71 15.68 8.33
C GLN A 555 -32.11 14.26 8.72
N PRO A 556 -32.36 13.99 10.02
CA PRO A 556 -32.79 12.68 10.49
C PRO A 556 -34.20 12.28 10.01
N LYS A 557 -34.99 13.24 9.50
CA LYS A 557 -36.27 12.94 8.84
C LYS A 557 -36.10 12.27 7.48
N ALA A 558 -34.99 12.49 6.78
CA ALA A 558 -34.75 11.95 5.43
C ALA A 558 -33.88 10.68 5.41
N LEU A 559 -33.16 10.38 6.49
CA LEU A 559 -32.28 9.22 6.64
C LEU A 559 -32.68 8.39 7.86
N ASN A 560 -32.91 7.09 7.67
CA ASN A 560 -33.08 6.11 8.75
C ASN A 560 -31.73 5.75 9.37
N GLU A 561 -30.70 5.62 8.54
CA GLU A 561 -29.34 5.28 8.95
C GLU A 561 -28.35 6.08 8.09
N PHE A 562 -27.29 6.61 8.71
CA PHE A 562 -26.12 7.11 8.00
C PHE A 562 -24.93 6.94 8.95
N SER A 563 -24.17 5.88 8.74
CA SER A 563 -23.05 5.53 9.58
C SER A 563 -21.82 5.24 8.72
N CYS A 564 -20.66 5.61 9.22
CA CYS A 564 -19.42 5.17 8.64
C CYS A 564 -18.45 4.74 9.72
N SER A 565 -17.62 3.78 9.36
CA SER A 565 -16.53 3.31 10.18
C SER A 565 -15.31 3.14 9.28
N PHE A 566 -14.15 3.36 9.86
CA PHE A 566 -12.91 2.96 9.21
C PHE A 566 -12.06 2.18 10.19
N TYR A 567 -11.23 1.30 9.65
CA TYR A 567 -10.21 0.61 10.40
C TYR A 567 -8.94 0.54 9.56
N ASN A 568 -7.80 0.77 10.20
CA ASN A 568 -6.51 0.66 9.53
C ASN A 568 -6.10 -0.82 9.49
N THR A 569 -5.90 -1.37 8.30
CA THR A 569 -5.17 -2.64 8.15
C THR A 569 -3.67 -2.37 8.03
N LYS A 570 -2.82 -3.40 8.20
CA LYS A 570 -1.34 -3.31 8.13
C LYS A 570 -0.79 -2.53 6.93
N LEU A 571 -1.56 -2.41 5.84
CA LEU A 571 -1.10 -1.79 4.59
C LEU A 571 -2.02 -0.70 4.06
N ASN A 572 -3.31 -0.66 4.41
CA ASN A 572 -4.27 0.28 3.84
C ASN A 572 -5.42 0.59 4.82
N PRO A 573 -5.95 1.82 4.82
CA PRO A 573 -7.19 2.11 5.51
C PRO A 573 -8.35 1.40 4.83
N VAL A 574 -9.28 0.89 5.62
CA VAL A 574 -10.49 0.25 5.15
C VAL A 574 -11.69 1.02 5.66
N ILE A 575 -12.60 1.38 4.76
CA ILE A 575 -13.80 2.17 5.05
C ILE A 575 -15.03 1.29 4.84
N THR A 576 -15.96 1.38 5.77
CA THR A 576 -17.33 0.85 5.62
C THR A 576 -18.31 2.00 5.79
N VAL A 577 -19.22 2.17 4.85
CA VAL A 577 -20.27 3.21 4.86
C VAL A 577 -21.62 2.54 4.75
N ARG A 578 -22.58 2.92 5.59
CA ARG A 578 -23.95 2.42 5.59
C ARG A 578 -24.92 3.60 5.58
N PHE A 579 -25.94 3.54 4.73
CA PHE A 579 -27.00 4.53 4.74
C PHE A 579 -28.34 3.96 4.29
N ASN A 580 -29.42 4.52 4.81
CA ASN A 580 -30.79 4.11 4.50
C ASN A 580 -31.65 5.37 4.35
N LEU A 581 -32.19 5.59 3.16
CA LEU A 581 -33.03 6.75 2.80
C LEU A 581 -34.50 6.46 3.14
N LYS A 582 -35.23 7.42 3.72
CA LYS A 582 -36.68 7.25 4.00
C LYS A 582 -37.55 7.39 2.76
N ASP A 583 -37.11 8.21 1.81
CA ASP A 583 -37.87 8.53 0.61
C ASP A 583 -37.13 8.13 -0.66
N ILE A 584 -37.92 7.79 -1.68
CA ILE A 584 -37.41 7.55 -3.03
C ILE A 584 -36.74 8.83 -3.50
N THR A 585 -35.49 8.70 -3.96
CA THR A 585 -34.69 9.84 -4.38
C THR A 585 -34.49 9.77 -5.89
N ARG A 586 -35.27 10.57 -6.63
CA ARG A 586 -35.21 10.69 -8.11
C ARG A 586 -34.04 11.54 -8.59
N SER A 587 -33.58 12.48 -7.76
CA SER A 587 -32.39 13.31 -7.96
C SER A 587 -31.77 13.66 -6.60
N PHE A 588 -30.45 13.80 -6.57
CA PHE A 588 -29.70 14.32 -5.44
C PHE A 588 -28.43 14.98 -5.93
N ASP A 589 -27.93 15.94 -5.17
CA ASP A 589 -26.68 16.63 -5.41
C ASP A 589 -25.58 16.05 -4.49
N ILE A 590 -24.37 15.92 -5.02
CA ILE A 590 -23.16 15.62 -4.24
C ILE A 590 -22.26 16.84 -4.30
N HIS A 591 -22.01 17.48 -3.17
CA HIS A 591 -21.12 18.62 -3.04
C HIS A 591 -19.83 18.19 -2.35
N ILE A 592 -18.72 18.30 -3.07
CA ILE A 592 -17.39 17.82 -2.70
C ILE A 592 -16.53 19.01 -2.34
N GLU A 593 -16.01 19.03 -1.12
CA GLU A 593 -15.00 19.98 -0.68
C GLU A 593 -13.72 19.22 -0.34
N MET A 594 -12.58 19.69 -0.80
CA MET A 594 -11.28 19.21 -0.35
C MET A 594 -10.52 20.39 0.20
N ASN A 595 -10.12 20.25 1.45
CA ASN A 595 -9.55 21.26 2.31
C ASN A 595 -8.14 20.82 2.67
N LEU A 596 -7.13 21.66 2.44
CA LEU A 596 -5.84 21.52 3.09
C LEU A 596 -5.90 22.25 4.42
N ILE A 597 -5.55 21.54 5.49
CA ILE A 597 -5.42 22.12 6.82
C ILE A 597 -3.94 22.40 7.01
N ARG A 598 -3.57 23.68 7.07
CA ARG A 598 -2.18 24.09 7.32
C ARG A 598 -1.80 23.85 8.79
N GLY A 599 -0.52 23.98 9.11
CA GLY A 599 -0.01 23.83 10.49
C GLY A 599 -0.58 24.84 11.49
N ASP A 600 -1.09 25.98 11.01
CA ASP A 600 -1.79 27.02 11.78
C ASP A 600 -3.32 26.82 11.85
N ASN A 601 -3.81 25.64 11.43
CA ASN A 601 -5.23 25.30 11.27
C ASN A 601 -6.00 26.11 10.22
N THR A 602 -5.34 26.97 9.41
CA THR A 602 -6.04 27.64 8.31
C THR A 602 -6.42 26.62 7.23
N VAL A 603 -7.66 26.74 6.76
CA VAL A 603 -8.23 25.83 5.76
C VAL A 603 -8.13 26.46 4.38
N MET A 604 -7.43 25.80 3.48
CA MET A 604 -7.38 26.16 2.07
C MET A 604 -8.21 25.18 1.25
N LYS A 605 -9.28 25.67 0.61
CA LYS A 605 -10.13 24.86 -0.26
C LYS A 605 -9.41 24.60 -1.59
N LEU A 606 -8.98 23.36 -1.82
CA LEU A 606 -8.45 22.88 -3.09
C LEU A 606 -9.56 22.56 -4.09
N VAL A 607 -10.65 22.00 -3.58
CA VAL A 607 -11.77 21.52 -4.38
C VAL A 607 -13.05 22.02 -3.75
N ASN A 608 -13.95 22.52 -4.59
CA ASN A 608 -15.29 22.89 -4.22
C ASN A 608 -16.19 22.66 -5.44
N ALA A 609 -16.77 21.47 -5.53
CA ALA A 609 -17.47 20.98 -6.72
C ALA A 609 -18.86 20.44 -6.37
N LYS A 610 -19.86 20.75 -7.20
CA LYS A 610 -21.22 20.23 -7.06
C LYS A 610 -21.56 19.32 -8.24
N LEU A 611 -22.10 18.13 -7.97
CA LEU A 611 -22.44 17.09 -8.96
C LEU A 611 -23.91 16.71 -8.85
N GLU A 612 -24.57 16.42 -9.97
CA GLU A 612 -25.86 15.73 -9.96
C GLU A 612 -25.66 14.21 -9.80
N GLY A 613 -25.95 13.69 -8.60
CA GLY A 613 -25.69 12.31 -8.20
C GLY A 613 -26.38 11.25 -9.07
N CYS A 614 -27.56 11.53 -9.63
CA CYS A 614 -28.26 10.59 -10.49
C CYS A 614 -27.65 10.44 -11.88
N LYS A 615 -27.21 11.56 -12.49
CA LYS A 615 -26.42 11.54 -13.72
C LYS A 615 -25.07 10.84 -13.51
N TYR A 616 -24.50 11.01 -12.31
CA TYR A 616 -23.24 10.41 -11.90
C TYR A 616 -23.29 8.88 -11.78
N LEU A 617 -24.33 8.31 -11.15
CA LEU A 617 -24.49 6.85 -11.02
C LEU A 617 -24.56 6.13 -12.37
N GLY A 618 -25.23 6.73 -13.36
CA GLY A 618 -25.37 6.16 -14.70
C GLY A 618 -24.13 6.32 -15.61
N SER A 619 -23.40 7.43 -15.49
CA SER A 619 -22.30 7.78 -16.42
C SER A 619 -20.92 7.27 -15.99
N LEU A 620 -20.70 7.03 -14.70
CA LEU A 620 -19.40 6.62 -14.15
C LEU A 620 -18.84 5.33 -14.74
N TYR A 621 -19.72 4.38 -15.08
CA TYR A 621 -19.32 3.10 -15.64
C TYR A 621 -18.54 3.26 -16.95
N ASN A 622 -18.85 4.31 -17.73
CA ASN A 622 -18.27 4.54 -19.05
C ASN A 622 -17.02 5.44 -19.02
N ASN A 623 -16.67 6.03 -17.88
CA ASN A 623 -15.49 6.90 -17.80
C ASN A 623 -14.21 6.05 -17.61
N PHE A 624 -13.28 6.14 -18.56
CA PHE A 624 -12.03 5.34 -18.58
C PHE A 624 -11.17 5.45 -17.31
N VAL A 625 -11.15 6.61 -16.66
CA VAL A 625 -10.30 6.84 -15.48
C VAL A 625 -11.01 6.41 -14.19
N TYR A 626 -12.31 6.67 -14.07
CA TYR A 626 -13.06 6.47 -12.81
C TYR A 626 -13.92 5.22 -12.78
N GLY A 627 -14.22 4.65 -13.95
CA GLY A 627 -14.92 3.38 -14.07
C GLY A 627 -14.24 2.28 -13.26
N LYS A 628 -12.89 2.26 -13.22
CA LYS A 628 -12.14 1.31 -12.37
C LYS A 628 -12.36 1.49 -10.88
N TYR A 629 -12.50 2.74 -10.40
CA TYR A 629 -12.76 3.05 -8.99
C TYR A 629 -14.21 2.77 -8.62
N TYR A 630 -15.14 3.23 -9.45
CA TYR A 630 -16.55 2.96 -9.27
C TYR A 630 -16.86 1.47 -9.34
N GLU A 631 -16.24 0.73 -10.26
CA GLU A 631 -16.32 -0.73 -10.29
C GLU A 631 -15.79 -1.34 -8.98
N ARG A 632 -14.68 -0.84 -8.42
CA ARG A 632 -14.19 -1.33 -7.13
C ARG A 632 -15.17 -1.05 -6.00
N ILE A 633 -15.77 0.14 -5.94
CA ILE A 633 -16.81 0.48 -4.97
C ILE A 633 -18.03 -0.42 -5.16
N LEU A 634 -18.53 -0.58 -6.39
CA LEU A 634 -19.65 -1.45 -6.72
C LEU A 634 -19.37 -2.93 -6.43
N ARG A 635 -18.12 -3.40 -6.57
CA ARG A 635 -17.73 -4.78 -6.20
C ARG A 635 -17.87 -5.06 -4.70
N VAL A 636 -17.80 -4.01 -3.88
CA VAL A 636 -17.89 -4.11 -2.43
C VAL A 636 -19.10 -3.39 -1.86
N SER A 637 -20.04 -2.96 -2.70
CA SER A 637 -21.25 -2.27 -2.27
C SER A 637 -22.50 -2.77 -2.97
N ASN A 638 -23.66 -2.52 -2.37
CA ASN A 638 -24.97 -2.72 -3.00
C ASN A 638 -25.56 -1.40 -3.52
N LEU A 639 -24.72 -0.41 -3.84
CA LEU A 639 -25.18 0.87 -4.41
C LEU A 639 -25.93 0.64 -5.73
N PRO A 640 -27.03 1.37 -5.98
CA PRO A 640 -27.76 1.26 -7.23
C PRO A 640 -26.93 1.87 -8.36
N ARG A 641 -26.99 1.26 -9.55
CA ARG A 641 -26.29 1.77 -10.74
C ARG A 641 -27.05 2.87 -11.48
N LYS A 642 -28.32 3.07 -11.15
CA LYS A 642 -29.23 4.02 -11.80
C LYS A 642 -30.16 4.62 -10.76
N CYS A 643 -30.66 5.81 -11.06
CA CYS A 643 -31.78 6.39 -10.34
C CYS A 643 -33.13 5.89 -10.91
N PRO A 644 -34.23 5.96 -10.13
CA PRO A 644 -34.30 6.46 -8.75
C PRO A 644 -33.59 5.57 -7.74
N VAL A 645 -33.13 6.14 -6.62
CA VAL A 645 -32.58 5.38 -5.48
C VAL A 645 -33.76 4.96 -4.58
N PRO A 646 -34.03 3.64 -4.43
CA PRO A 646 -35.11 3.15 -3.58
C PRO A 646 -35.05 3.65 -2.12
N ALA A 647 -36.22 3.95 -1.57
CA ALA A 647 -36.42 4.16 -0.15
C ALA A 647 -36.23 2.86 0.64
N ASN A 648 -36.04 2.99 1.95
CA ASN A 648 -36.05 1.90 2.94
C ASN A 648 -35.10 0.75 2.64
N THR A 649 -34.08 1.01 1.82
CA THR A 649 -33.04 0.06 1.44
C THR A 649 -31.76 0.46 2.15
N LEU A 650 -31.17 -0.48 2.91
CA LEU A 650 -29.86 -0.27 3.50
C LEU A 650 -28.77 -0.42 2.43
N TYR A 651 -28.22 0.70 2.01
CA TYR A 651 -27.04 0.75 1.17
C TYR A 651 -25.78 0.66 2.01
N GLU A 652 -24.84 -0.16 1.59
CA GLU A 652 -23.62 -0.44 2.30
C GLU A 652 -22.45 -0.59 1.34
N ILE A 653 -21.37 0.14 1.60
CA ILE A 653 -20.05 -0.08 1.02
C ILE A 653 -19.25 -0.82 2.09
N ARG A 654 -18.93 -2.10 1.86
CA ARG A 654 -18.25 -2.97 2.83
C ARG A 654 -16.76 -3.04 2.58
N ASN A 655 -15.96 -2.71 3.58
CA ASN A 655 -14.52 -2.97 3.58
C ASN A 655 -13.79 -2.40 2.35
N PHE A 656 -14.17 -1.22 1.88
CA PHE A 656 -13.51 -0.56 0.79
C PHE A 656 -12.10 -0.13 1.21
N THR A 657 -11.08 -0.67 0.56
CA THR A 657 -9.68 -0.32 0.83
C THR A 657 -9.34 0.99 0.13
N VAL A 658 -9.05 2.04 0.89
CA VAL A 658 -8.55 3.31 0.34
C VAL A 658 -7.20 3.05 -0.29
N VAL A 659 -7.04 3.48 -1.54
CA VAL A 659 -6.03 2.89 -2.41
C VAL A 659 -4.60 3.32 -2.07
N THR A 660 -3.64 2.49 -2.50
CA THR A 660 -2.19 2.52 -2.23
C THR A 660 -1.40 3.62 -2.94
N ALA A 661 -0.20 3.90 -2.41
CA ALA A 661 0.80 4.87 -2.87
C ALA A 661 1.05 4.99 -4.39
N GLY A 662 0.88 3.91 -5.18
CA GLY A 662 1.03 3.95 -6.64
C GLY A 662 -0.07 4.70 -7.39
N GLU A 663 -1.15 5.06 -6.69
CA GLU A 663 -2.22 5.86 -7.23
C GLU A 663 -2.10 7.33 -6.78
N TYR A 664 -1.11 7.73 -5.96
CA TYR A 664 -0.82 9.12 -5.55
C TYR A 664 0.09 9.82 -6.59
N PRO A 665 -0.03 11.13 -6.99
CA PRO A 665 1.05 11.77 -7.72
C PRO A 665 2.24 11.76 -6.78
N GLY A 666 3.38 11.28 -7.29
CA GLY A 666 4.60 11.10 -6.49
C GLY A 666 5.13 12.38 -5.81
N ASN A 667 4.55 13.55 -6.11
CA ASN A 667 4.99 14.86 -5.67
C ASN A 667 4.05 15.50 -4.61
N MET A 668 3.18 14.73 -3.95
CA MET A 668 2.29 15.25 -2.92
C MET A 668 3.09 15.56 -1.63
N PRO A 669 3.24 16.84 -1.22
CA PRO A 669 3.90 17.24 0.01
C PRO A 669 3.14 16.75 1.26
N PRO A 670 3.78 16.86 2.43
CA PRO A 670 3.14 16.57 3.71
C PRO A 670 2.05 17.60 3.99
N VAL A 671 0.81 17.19 4.12
CA VAL A 671 -0.31 18.09 4.40
C VAL A 671 -1.35 17.35 5.22
N ASN A 672 -1.91 18.03 6.22
CA ASN A 672 -3.20 17.61 6.76
C ASN A 672 -4.24 18.00 5.71
N PHE A 673 -5.17 17.10 5.43
CA PHE A 673 -6.22 17.38 4.47
C PHE A 673 -7.55 16.81 4.96
N GLN A 674 -8.62 17.47 4.58
CA GLN A 674 -9.98 17.10 4.88
C GLN A 674 -10.75 17.02 3.56
N VAL A 675 -11.55 15.97 3.38
CA VAL A 675 -12.42 15.78 2.22
C VAL A 675 -13.84 15.65 2.75
N VAL A 676 -14.73 16.51 2.28
CA VAL A 676 -16.13 16.59 2.71
C VAL A 676 -17.01 16.28 1.51
N LEU A 677 -17.86 15.26 1.60
CA LEU A 677 -18.87 14.92 0.59
C LEU A 677 -20.25 15.16 1.17
N LYS A 678 -20.88 16.28 0.84
CA LYS A 678 -22.23 16.68 1.24
C LYS A 678 -23.24 16.09 0.26
N PHE A 679 -24.22 15.36 0.74
CA PHE A 679 -25.33 14.83 -0.06
C PHE A 679 -26.56 15.70 0.18
N SER A 680 -27.13 16.30 -0.86
CA SER A 680 -28.31 17.16 -0.74
C SER A 680 -29.43 16.69 -1.67
N LYS A 681 -30.69 16.86 -1.27
CA LYS A 681 -31.88 16.64 -2.11
C LYS A 681 -32.66 17.92 -2.16
N VAL A 682 -32.93 18.47 -3.35
CA VAL A 682 -33.65 19.75 -3.52
C VAL A 682 -33.08 20.84 -2.59
N LYS A 683 -31.77 21.10 -2.70
CA LYS A 683 -31.00 22.05 -1.85
C LYS A 683 -30.97 21.74 -0.34
N THR A 684 -31.58 20.64 0.09
CA THR A 684 -31.65 20.25 1.50
C THR A 684 -30.52 19.27 1.81
N LEU A 685 -29.59 19.64 2.68
CA LEU A 685 -28.44 18.80 3.05
C LEU A 685 -28.91 17.60 3.90
N LEU A 686 -28.76 16.39 3.35
CA LEU A 686 -29.16 15.15 4.00
C LEU A 686 -28.12 14.67 5.02
N GLY A 687 -26.86 14.60 4.57
CA GLY A 687 -25.72 14.09 5.33
C GLY A 687 -24.41 14.53 4.69
N ALA A 688 -23.30 14.41 5.43
CA ALA A 688 -21.98 14.61 4.84
C ALA A 688 -21.00 13.50 5.25
N PHE A 689 -20.12 13.11 4.35
CA PHE A 689 -18.99 12.24 4.61
C PHE A 689 -17.73 13.09 4.77
N ILE A 690 -17.21 13.21 5.98
CA ILE A 690 -16.02 14.01 6.28
C ILE A 690 -14.88 13.06 6.60
N PHE A 691 -13.84 13.13 5.79
CA PHE A 691 -12.62 12.37 5.90
C PHE A 691 -11.49 13.33 6.25
N GLU A 692 -10.63 12.96 7.19
CA GLU A 692 -9.40 13.70 7.51
C GLU A 692 -8.20 12.77 7.46
N GLY A 693 -7.17 13.18 6.73
CA GLY A 693 -5.93 12.43 6.56
C GLY A 693 -4.72 13.30 6.82
N VAL A 694 -3.61 12.65 7.15
CA VAL A 694 -2.29 13.30 7.23
C VAL A 694 -1.40 12.64 6.20
N HIS A 695 -0.93 13.43 5.23
CA HIS A 695 0.17 13.04 4.38
C HIS A 695 1.46 13.49 5.10
N ASN A 696 2.37 12.56 5.42
CA ASN A 696 3.62 12.88 6.10
C ASN A 696 4.82 12.62 5.17
N ALA A 697 5.57 13.67 4.84
CA ALA A 697 7.03 13.68 4.78
C ALA A 697 7.50 14.74 5.80
N ALA A 698 8.65 14.59 6.44
CA ALA A 698 9.03 15.52 7.50
C ALA A 698 9.45 16.88 6.89
N GLN A 699 8.96 17.99 7.44
CA GLN A 699 9.42 19.34 7.08
C GLN A 699 10.27 19.93 8.22
N CYS A 700 11.41 20.51 7.84
CA CYS A 700 12.30 21.30 8.69
C CYS A 700 12.02 22.79 8.45
N GLY A 701 12.14 23.64 9.47
CA GLY A 701 12.06 25.09 9.37
C GLY A 701 13.34 25.76 9.87
N ILE A 702 13.84 26.73 9.10
CA ILE A 702 14.68 27.84 9.57
C ILE A 702 13.84 29.12 9.39
N ASN A 703 13.93 30.02 10.37
CA ASN A 703 13.24 31.31 10.43
C ASN A 703 13.41 32.12 9.14
N ASN A 704 12.28 32.53 8.55
CA ASN A 704 12.14 33.80 7.83
C ASN A 704 10.66 34.20 7.81
N ARG A 705 10.33 35.31 8.48
CA ARG A 705 9.15 36.13 8.13
C ARG A 705 9.36 36.56 6.67
N VAL A 706 8.28 36.62 5.87
CA VAL A 706 8.26 36.84 4.41
C VAL A 706 8.42 35.55 3.56
N MET A 707 7.55 34.55 3.74
CA MET A 707 7.37 33.46 2.75
C MET A 707 6.09 32.64 2.96
N TYR A 708 4.87 33.23 2.83
CA TYR A 708 3.64 32.48 3.13
C TYR A 708 2.46 32.64 2.14
N ASN A 709 2.75 32.82 0.85
CA ASN A 709 1.74 32.73 -0.23
C ASN A 709 1.97 31.57 -1.23
N LYS A 710 2.89 30.63 -0.92
CA LYS A 710 3.26 29.50 -1.79
C LYS A 710 2.87 28.18 -1.14
N PHE A 711 1.63 27.70 -1.23
CA PHE A 711 1.39 26.27 -0.89
C PHE A 711 0.11 25.63 -1.47
N ALA A 712 -0.54 26.22 -2.49
CA ALA A 712 -1.91 25.85 -2.83
C ALA A 712 -2.17 24.73 -3.86
N ILE A 713 -1.17 24.09 -4.48
CA ILE A 713 -1.44 23.31 -5.72
C ILE A 713 -0.88 21.88 -5.73
N LYS A 714 -0.31 21.37 -4.64
CA LYS A 714 0.20 19.99 -4.63
C LYS A 714 -0.40 19.25 -3.44
N ALA A 715 -1.56 18.63 -3.66
CA ALA A 715 -2.25 17.79 -2.68
C ALA A 715 -3.33 16.98 -3.42
N ALA A 716 -2.87 16.09 -4.29
CA ALA A 716 -3.67 15.63 -5.40
C ALA A 716 -3.81 14.11 -5.44
N THR A 717 -4.26 13.44 -4.36
CA THR A 717 -4.71 12.04 -4.55
C THR A 717 -5.76 11.38 -3.71
N VAL A 718 -6.40 12.13 -2.84
CA VAL A 718 -7.84 11.89 -2.71
C VAL A 718 -8.61 12.56 -3.87
N LEU A 719 -7.91 13.34 -4.71
CA LEU A 719 -8.37 13.85 -6.01
C LEU A 719 -8.92 12.77 -6.96
N ILE A 720 -8.34 11.56 -6.98
CA ILE A 720 -8.62 10.56 -8.03
C ILE A 720 -9.95 9.82 -7.84
N LEU A 721 -10.52 9.82 -6.63
CA LEU A 721 -11.83 9.20 -6.40
C LEU A 721 -13.02 10.13 -6.71
N ILE A 722 -12.82 11.47 -6.76
CA ILE A 722 -13.96 12.40 -6.63
C ILE A 722 -13.87 13.70 -7.48
N MET A 723 -12.70 14.13 -7.96
CA MET A 723 -12.58 15.38 -8.75
C MET A 723 -13.06 15.44 -10.22
N PRO A 724 -13.50 14.39 -10.93
CA PRO A 724 -13.60 14.51 -12.38
C PRO A 724 -14.98 14.85 -12.91
N LEU A 725 -16.05 14.74 -12.11
CA LEU A 725 -17.39 15.05 -12.63
C LEU A 725 -17.84 16.46 -12.32
N ALA A 726 -17.06 17.22 -11.55
CA ALA A 726 -17.14 18.69 -11.62
C ALA A 726 -16.79 19.14 -13.04
N ILE A 727 -15.95 18.36 -13.74
CA ILE A 727 -15.37 18.65 -15.05
C ILE A 727 -16.29 18.16 -16.19
N VAL A 728 -17.23 17.24 -15.93
CA VAL A 728 -18.14 16.73 -16.98
C VAL A 728 -19.35 17.65 -17.20
N GLU A 729 -19.72 18.48 -16.22
CA GLU A 729 -20.82 19.46 -16.38
C GLU A 729 -20.50 20.90 -16.02
N ALA A 730 -19.44 21.19 -15.25
CA ALA A 730 -18.91 22.55 -15.28
C ALA A 730 -18.10 22.70 -16.57
N LYS A 731 -18.80 23.05 -17.67
CA LYS A 731 -18.23 23.95 -18.67
C LYS A 731 -17.79 25.20 -17.90
N ARG A 732 -16.58 25.20 -17.33
CA ARG A 732 -15.93 26.44 -16.96
C ARG A 732 -15.19 26.91 -18.20
N SER A 733 -15.72 27.96 -18.78
CA SER A 733 -15.14 28.69 -19.89
C SER A 733 -13.94 29.51 -19.40
N PHE A 734 -12.86 28.86 -18.94
CA PHE A 734 -11.63 29.62 -18.87
C PHE A 734 -11.12 29.82 -20.30
N THR A 735 -10.89 31.07 -20.66
CA THR A 735 -10.29 31.42 -21.94
C THR A 735 -8.78 31.44 -21.77
N ILE A 736 -8.09 30.76 -22.69
CA ILE A 736 -6.64 30.81 -22.76
C ILE A 736 -6.29 32.02 -23.60
N GLU A 737 -5.66 33.01 -22.98
CA GLU A 737 -5.14 34.19 -23.66
C GLU A 737 -3.68 33.95 -24.03
N LEU A 738 -3.34 34.12 -25.30
CA LEU A 738 -1.96 34.05 -25.74
C LEU A 738 -1.42 35.46 -25.95
N TYR A 739 -0.56 35.89 -25.04
CA TYR A 739 -0.07 37.26 -25.02
C TYR A 739 1.09 37.46 -25.99
N ASN A 740 2.07 36.56 -25.95
CA ASN A 740 3.28 36.68 -26.77
C ASN A 740 3.89 35.30 -27.03
N MET A 741 4.41 35.11 -28.23
CA MET A 741 5.30 34.01 -28.57
C MET A 741 6.44 34.60 -29.41
N SER A 742 7.67 34.33 -29.02
CA SER A 742 8.85 34.70 -29.80
C SER A 742 9.80 33.53 -29.92
N CYS A 743 10.50 33.48 -31.05
CA CYS A 743 11.47 32.45 -31.33
C CYS A 743 12.74 33.08 -31.86
N SER A 744 13.88 32.52 -31.47
CA SER A 744 15.19 33.05 -31.83
C SER A 744 16.11 31.89 -32.16
N ILE A 745 16.76 31.97 -33.32
CA ILE A 745 17.87 31.09 -33.67
C ILE A 745 19.08 31.56 -32.87
N LEU A 746 19.65 30.67 -32.07
CA LEU A 746 20.85 30.95 -31.28
C LEU A 746 22.11 30.44 -31.98
N ASN A 747 21.97 29.44 -32.86
CA ASN A 747 23.04 28.94 -33.71
C ASN A 747 22.56 28.84 -35.17
N HIS A 748 23.00 29.78 -35.99
CA HIS A 748 22.68 29.82 -37.42
C HIS A 748 23.31 28.67 -38.22
N ASP A 749 24.23 27.87 -37.67
CA ASP A 749 24.73 26.66 -38.33
C ASP A 749 23.78 25.46 -38.16
N ALA A 750 22.87 25.53 -37.19
CA ALA A 750 21.95 24.45 -36.84
C ALA A 750 20.58 24.61 -37.52
N ALA A 751 20.09 25.85 -37.65
CA ALA A 751 18.78 26.17 -38.21
C ALA A 751 18.87 27.27 -39.28
N ASP A 752 18.09 27.10 -40.35
CA ASP A 752 17.93 28.07 -41.45
C ASP A 752 16.84 29.10 -41.13
N ASP A 753 15.67 28.60 -40.74
CA ASP A 753 14.47 29.38 -40.49
C ASP A 753 13.86 28.95 -39.15
N LEU A 754 13.34 29.92 -38.42
CA LEU A 754 12.53 29.72 -37.22
C LEU A 754 11.65 30.96 -37.03
N SER A 755 10.37 30.81 -37.35
CA SER A 755 9.36 31.84 -37.19
C SER A 755 8.24 31.36 -36.30
N CYS A 756 7.79 32.24 -35.41
CA CYS A 756 6.69 32.00 -34.48
C CYS A 756 5.73 33.17 -34.53
N LEU A 757 4.46 32.85 -34.80
CA LEU A 757 3.40 33.83 -35.04
C LEU A 757 2.22 33.50 -34.14
N VAL A 758 1.74 34.53 -33.45
CA VAL A 758 0.49 34.49 -32.69
C VAL A 758 -0.59 35.15 -33.53
N LEU A 759 -1.47 34.32 -34.10
CA LEU A 759 -2.62 34.78 -34.86
C LEU A 759 -3.80 34.94 -33.89
N LYS A 760 -4.06 36.18 -33.46
CA LYS A 760 -5.21 36.52 -32.60
C LYS A 760 -6.49 36.50 -33.42
N LYS A 761 -7.27 35.43 -33.35
CA LYS A 761 -8.68 35.45 -33.76
C LYS A 761 -9.53 35.89 -32.56
N LYS A 762 -10.68 36.54 -32.82
CA LYS A 762 -11.55 37.18 -31.80
C LYS A 762 -11.83 36.34 -30.54
N HIS A 763 -11.82 35.00 -30.63
CA HIS A 763 -12.13 34.11 -29.50
C HIS A 763 -11.12 32.99 -29.24
N ASP A 764 -10.17 32.73 -30.15
CA ASP A 764 -9.29 31.56 -30.08
C ASP A 764 -7.89 31.93 -30.59
N PRO A 765 -6.89 32.15 -29.72
CA PRO A 765 -5.54 32.40 -30.18
C PRO A 765 -4.99 31.16 -30.87
N THR A 766 -4.48 31.36 -32.09
CA THR A 766 -3.87 30.30 -32.89
C THR A 766 -2.36 30.52 -32.98
N LEU A 767 -1.61 29.44 -32.80
CA LEU A 767 -0.17 29.42 -32.94
C LEU A 767 0.22 28.92 -34.32
N ALA A 768 1.14 29.63 -34.96
CA ALA A 768 1.87 29.12 -36.10
C ALA A 768 3.37 29.13 -35.79
N VAL A 769 4.03 27.99 -36.03
CA VAL A 769 5.48 27.85 -35.86
C VAL A 769 6.01 27.23 -37.14
N ARG A 770 7.05 27.79 -37.73
CA ARG A 770 7.72 27.24 -38.89
C ARG A 770 9.21 27.21 -38.61
N PHE A 771 9.87 26.11 -38.95
CA PHE A 771 11.31 26.01 -38.85
C PHE A 771 11.91 25.06 -39.90
N SER A 772 13.18 25.27 -40.24
CA SER A 772 13.99 24.36 -41.04
C SER A 772 15.39 24.25 -40.46
N LEU A 773 15.97 23.05 -40.53
CA LEU A 773 17.29 22.75 -40.00
C LEU A 773 18.33 22.73 -41.11
N LYS A 774 19.50 23.32 -40.89
CA LYS A 774 20.66 23.20 -41.82
C LYS A 774 21.33 21.84 -41.74
N ARG A 775 21.28 21.22 -40.56
CA ARG A 775 21.97 19.97 -40.26
C ARG A 775 21.02 18.93 -39.72
N ARG A 776 21.36 17.67 -39.95
CA ARG A 776 20.63 16.52 -39.43
C ARG A 776 20.76 16.46 -37.91
N PHE A 777 19.64 16.47 -37.18
CA PHE A 777 19.67 16.26 -35.73
C PHE A 777 19.49 14.76 -35.47
N ALA A 778 20.61 14.04 -35.38
CA ALA A 778 20.60 12.62 -35.00
C ALA A 778 20.17 12.43 -33.54
N ALA A 779 20.61 13.35 -32.68
CA ALA A 779 20.17 13.51 -31.30
C ALA A 779 20.09 15.02 -30.98
N PHE A 780 19.19 15.39 -30.09
CA PHE A 780 19.10 16.74 -29.54
C PHE A 780 18.49 16.70 -28.15
N GLU A 781 18.66 17.76 -27.37
CA GLU A 781 18.08 17.88 -26.04
C GLU A 781 17.14 19.07 -25.97
N LEU A 782 16.09 18.94 -25.16
CA LEU A 782 15.17 20.01 -24.83
C LEU A 782 15.39 20.41 -23.38
N ASN A 783 15.73 21.67 -23.14
CA ASN A 783 15.79 22.25 -21.80
C ASN A 783 14.66 23.27 -21.67
N TYR A 784 13.58 22.88 -20.98
CA TYR A 784 12.41 23.75 -20.80
C TYR A 784 12.29 24.21 -19.35
N LYS A 785 11.87 25.46 -19.18
CA LYS A 785 11.59 26.14 -17.92
C LYS A 785 10.21 26.75 -17.99
N VAL A 786 9.34 26.33 -17.08
CA VAL A 786 7.99 26.90 -16.92
C VAL A 786 7.99 27.73 -15.65
N SER A 787 7.63 29.00 -15.76
CA SER A 787 7.50 29.93 -14.65
C SER A 787 6.07 30.46 -14.55
N LEU A 788 5.54 30.54 -13.34
CA LEU A 788 4.34 31.31 -13.03
C LEU A 788 4.73 32.77 -12.85
N VAL A 789 4.06 33.68 -13.55
CA VAL A 789 4.22 35.12 -13.35
C VAL A 789 3.17 35.58 -12.36
N LYS A 790 3.64 36.05 -11.20
CA LYS A 790 2.79 36.55 -10.12
C LYS A 790 2.30 37.98 -10.43
N LYS A 791 1.37 38.49 -9.59
CA LYS A 791 0.86 39.87 -9.69
C LYS A 791 1.94 40.95 -9.59
N ASP A 792 3.03 40.68 -8.87
CA ASP A 792 4.20 41.56 -8.72
C ASP A 792 5.24 41.41 -9.85
N ASN A 793 4.88 40.74 -10.97
CA ASN A 793 5.76 40.34 -12.06
C ASN A 793 6.94 39.42 -11.67
N SER A 794 7.01 38.96 -10.41
CA SER A 794 8.02 37.98 -10.02
C SER A 794 7.71 36.60 -10.60
N ARG A 795 8.77 35.90 -11.04
CA ARG A 795 8.67 34.58 -11.66
C ARG A 795 8.87 33.49 -10.61
N LEU A 796 7.90 32.58 -10.48
CA LEU A 796 8.03 31.35 -9.71
C LEU A 796 8.29 30.19 -10.67
N ILE A 797 9.51 29.65 -10.67
CA ILE A 797 9.86 28.48 -11.48
C ILE A 797 9.04 27.28 -10.98
N VAL A 798 8.13 26.79 -11.82
CA VAL A 798 7.27 25.64 -11.54
C VAL A 798 8.02 24.33 -11.80
N THR A 799 8.71 24.29 -12.94
CA THR A 799 9.53 23.16 -13.35
C THR A 799 10.62 23.64 -14.29
N GLN A 800 11.77 22.98 -14.21
CA GLN A 800 12.85 23.11 -15.16
C GLN A 800 13.40 21.71 -15.41
N GLN A 801 13.41 21.27 -16.65
CA GLN A 801 13.80 19.91 -17.02
C GLN A 801 14.63 19.93 -18.29
N ARG A 802 15.60 19.02 -18.32
CA ARG A 802 16.43 18.71 -19.49
C ARG A 802 16.09 17.29 -19.93
N VAL A 803 15.61 17.13 -21.15
CA VAL A 803 15.15 15.84 -21.69
C VAL A 803 15.80 15.55 -23.04
N ASP A 804 16.06 14.28 -23.30
CA ASP A 804 16.47 13.76 -24.61
C ASP A 804 15.33 13.96 -25.60
N GLY A 805 15.49 14.89 -26.55
CA GLY A 805 14.44 15.32 -27.47
C GLY A 805 13.98 14.21 -28.41
N CYS A 806 14.87 13.32 -28.82
CA CYS A 806 14.54 12.18 -29.66
C CYS A 806 13.67 11.15 -28.93
N LYS A 807 14.11 10.75 -27.72
CA LYS A 807 13.28 9.88 -26.86
C LYS A 807 11.97 10.55 -26.48
N TYR A 808 11.97 11.87 -26.31
CA TYR A 808 10.78 12.61 -25.97
C TYR A 808 9.74 12.57 -27.10
N ILE A 809 10.15 12.81 -28.35
CA ILE A 809 9.30 12.65 -29.54
C ILE A 809 8.75 11.22 -29.65
N GLU A 810 9.57 10.20 -29.43
CA GLU A 810 9.14 8.79 -29.50
C GLU A 810 8.23 8.37 -28.34
N SER A 811 8.48 8.86 -27.13
CA SER A 811 7.74 8.46 -25.93
C SER A 811 6.41 9.20 -25.77
N PHE A 812 6.24 10.37 -26.39
CA PHE A 812 5.00 11.16 -26.34
C PHE A 812 3.76 10.35 -26.76
N TYR A 813 3.91 9.43 -27.71
CA TYR A 813 2.80 8.58 -28.16
C TYR A 813 2.35 7.57 -27.10
N SER A 814 3.27 7.19 -26.21
CA SER A 814 3.01 6.21 -25.16
C SER A 814 2.37 6.82 -23.92
N ASN A 815 2.51 8.15 -23.71
CA ASN A 815 2.04 8.80 -22.49
C ASN A 815 0.56 9.19 -22.60
N VAL A 816 -0.29 8.51 -21.83
CA VAL A 816 -1.76 8.71 -21.83
C VAL A 816 -2.16 10.15 -21.53
N ASN A 817 -1.37 10.89 -20.72
CA ASN A 817 -1.73 12.23 -20.27
C ASN A 817 -1.40 13.32 -21.31
N PHE A 818 -0.27 13.20 -22.01
CA PHE A 818 0.15 14.17 -23.03
C PHE A 818 -0.21 13.75 -24.46
N GLY A 819 -0.58 12.49 -24.66
CA GLY A 819 -0.86 11.94 -25.98
C GLY A 819 -2.03 12.61 -26.71
N LYS A 820 -3.02 13.16 -25.99
CA LYS A 820 -4.14 13.90 -26.62
C LYS A 820 -3.67 15.24 -27.21
N PHE A 821 -2.94 16.03 -26.43
CA PHE A 821 -2.32 17.28 -26.87
C PHE A 821 -1.41 17.01 -28.08
N PHE A 822 -0.50 16.04 -27.98
CA PHE A 822 0.45 15.75 -29.05
C PHE A 822 -0.22 15.24 -30.33
N LYS A 823 -1.29 14.43 -30.22
CA LYS A 823 -2.08 13.99 -31.38
C LYS A 823 -2.74 15.17 -32.10
N ARG A 824 -3.26 16.16 -31.37
CA ARG A 824 -3.83 17.37 -31.98
C ARG A 824 -2.75 18.27 -32.57
N LEU A 825 -1.64 18.46 -31.86
CA LEU A 825 -0.48 19.18 -32.36
C LEU A 825 0.01 18.56 -33.68
N GLN A 826 0.06 17.24 -33.77
CA GLN A 826 0.36 16.54 -35.02
C GLN A 826 -0.72 16.68 -36.08
N SER A 827 -1.99 16.68 -35.73
CA SER A 827 -3.05 16.91 -36.74
C SER A 827 -2.94 18.30 -37.38
N ALA A 828 -2.33 19.26 -36.66
CA ALA A 828 -2.07 20.60 -37.13
C ALA A 828 -0.60 20.84 -37.56
N SER A 829 0.24 19.80 -37.65
CA SER A 829 1.65 19.96 -37.99
C SER A 829 2.24 18.82 -38.81
N ASN A 830 3.38 19.07 -39.45
CA ASN A 830 4.18 18.03 -40.11
C ASN A 830 5.45 17.67 -39.32
N LEU A 831 5.43 17.89 -37.99
CA LEU A 831 6.55 17.64 -37.08
C LEU A 831 7.12 16.21 -37.21
N PRO A 832 8.44 16.03 -37.02
CA PRO A 832 9.08 14.72 -37.13
C PRO A 832 8.52 13.76 -36.06
N LYS A 833 8.22 12.52 -36.47
CA LYS A 833 7.67 11.49 -35.58
C LYS A 833 8.72 10.67 -34.84
N ARG A 834 9.96 10.71 -35.34
CA ARG A 834 11.12 9.98 -34.84
C ARG A 834 12.37 10.76 -35.21
N CYS A 835 13.47 10.48 -34.52
CA CYS A 835 14.78 10.89 -34.98
C CYS A 835 15.32 9.90 -36.02
N PRO A 836 16.29 10.31 -36.85
CA PRO A 836 16.86 11.67 -36.95
C PRO A 836 15.89 12.70 -37.57
N VAL A 837 16.05 13.98 -37.21
CA VAL A 837 15.32 15.08 -37.88
C VAL A 837 16.12 15.53 -39.10
N GLU A 838 15.51 15.40 -40.28
CA GLU A 838 16.20 15.66 -41.55
C GLU A 838 16.42 17.16 -41.80
N PRO A 839 17.58 17.56 -42.35
CA PRO A 839 17.87 18.94 -42.74
C PRO A 839 17.06 19.35 -43.97
N ASN A 840 17.01 20.65 -44.25
CA ASN A 840 16.37 21.26 -45.43
C ASN A 840 14.89 20.93 -45.60
N LYS A 841 14.26 20.33 -44.58
CA LYS A 841 12.83 20.08 -44.53
C LYS A 841 12.16 21.17 -43.70
N VAL A 842 11.13 21.80 -44.27
CA VAL A 842 10.32 22.79 -43.56
C VAL A 842 9.31 22.06 -42.69
N PHE A 843 9.43 22.27 -41.39
CA PHE A 843 8.51 21.80 -40.38
C PHE A 843 7.62 22.95 -39.93
N GLU A 844 6.31 22.74 -39.93
CA GLU A 844 5.30 23.74 -39.64
C GLU A 844 4.24 23.18 -38.71
N ILE A 845 3.86 23.98 -37.73
CA ILE A 845 2.63 23.90 -36.94
C ILE A 845 1.73 25.00 -37.50
N ARG A 846 0.59 24.64 -38.09
CA ARG A 846 -0.31 25.54 -38.78
C ARG A 846 -1.59 25.74 -38.00
N ASN A 847 -1.89 27.00 -37.64
CA ASN A 847 -3.15 27.41 -37.03
C ASN A 847 -3.55 26.55 -35.81
N TYR A 848 -2.58 26.20 -34.97
CA TYR A 848 -2.85 25.38 -33.80
C TYR A 848 -3.60 26.19 -32.76
N THR A 849 -4.89 25.90 -32.58
CA THR A 849 -5.69 26.50 -31.52
C THR A 849 -5.38 25.79 -30.20
N ILE A 850 -4.93 26.57 -29.22
CA ILE A 850 -4.83 26.06 -27.85
C ILE A 850 -6.24 26.06 -27.26
N ILE A 851 -6.80 24.87 -27.03
CA ILE A 851 -8.13 24.76 -26.43
C ILE A 851 -8.06 24.34 -24.96
N SER A 852 -9.04 24.82 -24.18
CA SER A 852 -9.14 24.56 -22.74
C SER A 852 -9.09 23.08 -22.36
N ASP A 853 -9.61 22.20 -23.21
CA ASP A 853 -9.64 20.74 -23.01
C ASP A 853 -8.25 20.08 -22.91
N GLU A 854 -7.20 20.78 -23.33
CA GLU A 854 -5.82 20.30 -23.29
C GLU A 854 -5.15 20.55 -21.94
N TYR A 855 -5.77 21.39 -21.12
CA TYR A 855 -5.28 21.78 -19.81
C TYR A 855 -6.10 21.06 -18.74
N PRO A 856 -5.46 20.60 -17.67
CA PRO A 856 -6.20 20.13 -16.51
C PRO A 856 -7.15 21.22 -16.00
N ALA A 857 -8.40 20.87 -15.71
CA ALA A 857 -9.42 21.82 -15.26
C ALA A 857 -9.12 22.50 -13.90
N PHE A 858 -8.03 22.12 -13.23
CA PHE A 858 -7.59 22.69 -11.96
C PHE A 858 -6.53 23.78 -12.11
N ILE A 859 -6.14 24.18 -13.33
CA ILE A 859 -5.15 25.24 -13.48
C ILE A 859 -5.77 26.56 -13.04
N PRO A 860 -5.25 27.25 -12.00
CA PRO A 860 -5.83 28.50 -11.52
C PRO A 860 -5.69 29.63 -12.55
N GLU A 861 -6.42 30.72 -12.35
CA GLU A 861 -6.21 31.96 -13.08
C GLU A 861 -4.77 32.47 -12.84
N CYS A 862 -3.94 32.41 -13.87
CA CYS A 862 -2.55 32.86 -13.77
C CYS A 862 -1.90 33.03 -15.13
N LYS A 863 -0.75 33.72 -15.13
CA LYS A 863 0.10 33.90 -16.29
C LYS A 863 1.29 32.96 -16.20
N PHE A 864 1.62 32.28 -17.30
CA PHE A 864 2.75 31.38 -17.40
C PHE A 864 3.73 31.87 -18.47
N GLU A 865 5.00 31.70 -18.16
CA GLU A 865 6.11 31.88 -19.08
C GLU A 865 6.76 30.52 -19.31
N LEU A 866 6.79 30.07 -20.57
CA LEU A 866 7.52 28.89 -21.03
C LEU A 866 8.75 29.35 -21.82
N LEU A 867 9.92 28.92 -21.37
CA LEU A 867 11.19 29.04 -22.06
C LEU A 867 11.63 27.65 -22.49
N LEU A 868 11.84 27.42 -23.78
CA LEU A 868 12.28 26.15 -24.34
C LEU A 868 13.57 26.37 -25.12
N HIS A 869 14.68 25.84 -24.60
CA HIS A 869 15.95 25.76 -25.31
C HIS A 869 16.06 24.43 -26.03
N ILE A 870 16.33 24.49 -27.34
CA ILE A 870 16.67 23.33 -28.16
C ILE A 870 18.19 23.29 -28.26
N LEU A 871 18.80 22.19 -27.81
CA LEU A 871 20.24 22.01 -27.74
C LEU A 871 20.67 20.94 -28.74
N GLN A 872 21.60 21.26 -29.64
CA GLN A 872 22.29 20.31 -30.50
C GLN A 872 23.73 20.16 -30.00
N ASP A 873 24.18 18.95 -29.70
CA ASP A 873 25.54 18.68 -29.18
C ASP A 873 25.87 19.56 -27.95
N ASN A 874 24.91 19.70 -27.02
CA ASN A 874 24.97 20.57 -25.85
C ASN A 874 25.10 22.08 -26.13
N ARG A 875 25.02 22.52 -27.39
CA ARG A 875 25.02 23.93 -27.78
C ARG A 875 23.59 24.40 -28.08
N PRO A 876 23.18 25.59 -27.60
CA PRO A 876 21.85 26.11 -27.88
C PRO A 876 21.69 26.40 -29.38
N ALA A 877 20.78 25.68 -30.02
CA ALA A 877 20.41 25.87 -31.42
C ALA A 877 19.29 26.90 -31.57
N ALA A 878 18.27 26.82 -30.72
CA ALA A 878 17.12 27.70 -30.75
C ALA A 878 16.54 27.95 -29.36
N LEU A 879 15.86 29.08 -29.22
CA LEU A 879 15.06 29.45 -28.05
C LEU A 879 13.63 29.75 -28.49
N VAL A 880 12.67 29.12 -27.82
CA VAL A 880 11.24 29.42 -27.96
C VAL A 880 10.74 30.00 -26.64
N TYR A 881 10.16 31.19 -26.68
CA TYR A 881 9.54 31.89 -25.57
C TYR A 881 8.03 31.96 -25.79
N LEU A 882 7.25 31.59 -24.80
CA LEU A 882 5.80 31.60 -24.87
C LEU A 882 5.20 32.14 -23.57
N PHE A 883 4.35 33.17 -23.68
CA PHE A 883 3.67 33.83 -22.57
C PHE A 883 2.15 33.70 -22.71
N ILE A 884 1.54 32.97 -21.77
CA ILE A 884 0.13 32.57 -21.79
C ILE A 884 -0.56 33.06 -20.52
N GLY A 885 -1.78 33.56 -20.62
CA GLY A 885 -2.71 33.81 -19.52
C GLY A 885 -3.85 32.80 -19.53
N ILE A 886 -4.30 32.41 -18.35
CA ILE A 886 -5.57 31.69 -18.17
C ILE A 886 -6.48 32.63 -17.40
N VAL A 887 -7.61 32.98 -18.01
CA VAL A 887 -8.64 33.88 -17.47
C VAL A 887 -9.93 33.08 -17.28
N TYR A 888 -10.59 33.20 -16.14
CA TYR A 888 -11.75 32.38 -15.75
C TYR A 888 -13.10 33.04 -15.99
#